data_AF-E9H4Q6-F1
#
_entry.id   AF-E9H4Q6-F1
#
_cell.length_a   1.000
_cell.length_b   1.000
_cell.length_c   1.000
_cell.angle_alpha   90.00
_cell.angle_beta   90.00
_cell.angle_gamma   90.00
#
_symmetry.space_group_name_H-M   'P 1'
#
loop_
_entity.id
_entity.type
_entity.pdbx_description
1 polymer ?
#
loop_
_entity_poly.entity_id
_entity_poly.type
_entity_poly.pdbx_seq_one_letter_code
_entity_poly.pdbx_strand_id
1 'polypeptide(L)'
;MSCDVSTQILEIPVLGRPFKLGTLYNARTDEIIPGNPLWSESESKKFEVSRNDGYIYSLIAPGLLSDKFQELNVNGSLQICILTGMVEPKGPAGYLTKRKTTYRESSVHVKCYCNTAIRQVPANQLEDNKNSFANISKIGRNATATHVVSQIQYGSESTFTLTKRFKDAKDGQKVDDQLAACGSHLLDVLKGNNVMASNGTKSDVECHFQADFQLPKNVKAPTTYEEAVKFAGHNKLSQVASDAMGREASAGNEPLGVPCIIWLYPLVLLPGSEAAAPAVKYEINRTLASECVRHVQDYDQVQDRLDDMLKDPLVAKLSPLHGKLTHFREHFNSFREDLNQKLREMVLNIRCGLDTVPSFKKFLIRFGSEGFAFNPKYLLRWMDEKDKELCAMRKFTDQIDTHQLEYTEKVMLFPVTEMLRKQTGKFTVRFAYQLVFASLARPEPFLDLLKDKTLDSDFTNDIPEAPADNNNDDNLWCEDKGAIKRIEKEINIFAELIQEKTDAKSFVFAITAPDKYTEPTPADLEVNSEFRIAEFRVIINTDDDDDDSGSSAVLTRRQTQHHGWDALHAVVRHYPVDKLIDIVRLLSDLEVEKSWDKCNPLLALVRFYTKDNLIDFIRLFLERGIDVNCKDLEGWNALMSLCQCYKHNYTYKLMDVVRLFLDSGIDPNCKTKIGNNALYLLCRNYHKNDLLQIVELFLESGIDVNCRNNDGWNALHFVIEYYHEEDMIEFFRMFIQKGIDVNCKNNDGCNVLLALCRNYAKDNFIDILNLLLGRGIDINCKDRFGENALHYVSTFCCQDYATEIFELLIQSGIDVNCKNDEGWNALLLLCRNYQKDDLITEIVELLVDLGIDVNCKTLDGWNALVALCRYYKRANLIDVAKLLIQQKVNINYTTFDGCNALLHLCRYYQKDNLYDIAKLLLDNGIDVNCKSHAGLNALHLLCHYGTKKNAMETVRLLIERGIDVNWKAKDGCNALIALCRECDKESLPEIVKLLLERGVEVNCKDHEGWNALHFVCRKCPREHLYAVVRLLVIWNIDKSVMTIGMASARSFLLNRYTEEDVKDVIQML
;
A
#
# COMPACT_ATOMS: atom_id res chain seq x y z
N MET A 1 24.51 -24.01 15.40
CA MET A 1 25.84 -23.79 16.02
C MET A 1 26.86 -23.71 14.91
N SER A 2 27.62 -22.62 14.80
CA SER A 2 28.72 -22.52 13.84
C SER A 2 29.88 -23.38 14.34
N CYS A 3 30.32 -24.36 13.55
CA CYS A 3 31.52 -25.13 13.87
C CYS A 3 32.75 -24.23 13.70
N ASP A 4 33.63 -24.20 14.70
CA ASP A 4 34.96 -23.59 14.56
C ASP A 4 35.76 -24.41 13.53
N VAL A 5 36.29 -23.73 12.51
CA VAL A 5 37.06 -24.37 11.42
C VAL A 5 38.56 -24.08 11.49
N SER A 6 39.04 -23.48 12.58
CA SER A 6 40.42 -22.99 12.71
C SER A 6 41.51 -24.05 12.58
N THR A 7 41.17 -25.33 12.73
CA THR A 7 42.07 -26.47 12.61
C THR A 7 41.79 -27.37 11.40
N GLN A 8 40.85 -26.99 10.53
CA GLN A 8 40.46 -27.80 9.37
C GLN A 8 41.40 -27.56 8.18
N ILE A 9 41.72 -28.63 7.45
CA ILE A 9 42.38 -28.54 6.15
C ILE A 9 41.33 -28.15 5.12
N LEU A 10 41.57 -27.06 4.38
CA LEU A 10 40.64 -26.55 3.38
C LEU A 10 41.01 -27.06 1.99
N GLU A 11 40.04 -27.61 1.27
CA GLU A 11 40.16 -27.96 -0.14
C GLU A 11 39.61 -26.82 -1.01
N ILE A 12 40.43 -26.30 -1.92
CA ILE A 12 40.07 -25.13 -2.75
C ILE A 12 40.42 -25.37 -4.22
N PRO A 13 39.50 -25.09 -5.17
CA PRO A 13 39.83 -25.07 -6.59
C PRO A 13 40.73 -23.88 -6.94
N VAL A 14 41.71 -24.13 -7.82
CA VAL A 14 42.74 -23.15 -8.18
C VAL A 14 42.20 -22.03 -9.05
N LEU A 15 41.30 -22.37 -9.99
CA LEU A 15 40.64 -21.42 -10.91
C LEU A 15 41.64 -20.54 -11.69
N GLY A 16 42.77 -21.12 -12.10
CA GLY A 16 43.82 -20.43 -12.87
C GLY A 16 44.74 -19.52 -12.05
N ARG A 17 44.68 -19.56 -10.71
CA ARG A 17 45.62 -18.84 -9.82
C ARG A 17 46.97 -19.58 -9.72
N PRO A 18 48.11 -18.88 -9.65
CA PRO A 18 49.42 -19.54 -9.64
C PRO A 18 49.79 -20.08 -8.25
N PHE A 19 49.61 -21.37 -8.02
CA PHE A 19 49.99 -22.03 -6.76
C PHE A 19 51.24 -22.93 -6.91
N LYS A 20 52.07 -22.93 -5.86
CA LYS A 20 53.17 -23.89 -5.67
C LYS A 20 53.06 -24.51 -4.27
N LEU A 21 53.68 -25.66 -4.06
CA LEU A 21 53.77 -26.24 -2.71
C LEU A 21 54.54 -25.28 -1.81
N GLY A 22 54.02 -25.05 -0.60
CA GLY A 22 54.61 -24.09 0.34
C GLY A 22 54.21 -22.64 0.13
N THR A 23 53.37 -22.33 -0.86
CA THR A 23 52.79 -21.00 -0.98
C THR A 23 51.94 -20.67 0.25
N LEU A 24 52.18 -19.49 0.84
CA LEU A 24 51.38 -18.99 1.95
C LEU A 24 50.07 -18.38 1.44
N TYR A 25 48.99 -18.61 2.19
CA TYR A 25 47.64 -18.20 1.79
C TYR A 25 46.88 -17.52 2.93
N ASN A 26 46.19 -16.44 2.60
CA ASN A 26 45.25 -15.80 3.50
C ASN A 26 43.82 -16.24 3.16
N ALA A 27 43.32 -17.29 3.83
CA ALA A 27 41.96 -17.79 3.65
C ALA A 27 40.89 -16.85 4.23
N ARG A 28 41.25 -15.76 4.93
CA ARG A 28 40.27 -14.71 5.33
C ARG A 28 39.88 -13.83 4.14
N THR A 29 40.85 -13.47 3.31
CA THR A 29 40.67 -12.60 2.12
C THR A 29 40.75 -13.36 0.79
N ASP A 30 40.98 -14.68 0.81
CA ASP A 30 41.23 -15.54 -0.35
C ASP A 30 42.44 -15.12 -1.23
N GLU A 31 43.44 -14.49 -0.63
CA GLU A 31 44.63 -13.96 -1.32
C GLU A 31 45.87 -14.84 -1.19
N ILE A 32 46.63 -14.95 -2.28
CA ILE A 32 47.98 -15.53 -2.28
C ILE A 32 48.94 -14.49 -1.68
N ILE A 33 49.69 -14.89 -0.66
CA ILE A 33 50.66 -13.99 -0.04
C ILE A 33 51.94 -13.99 -0.88
N PRO A 34 52.37 -12.81 -1.37
CA PRO A 34 53.56 -12.72 -2.20
C PRO A 34 54.82 -13.06 -1.40
N GLY A 35 55.60 -14.01 -1.88
CA GLY A 35 56.84 -14.45 -1.23
C GLY A 35 57.37 -15.74 -1.84
N ASN A 36 58.57 -16.14 -1.41
CA ASN A 36 59.11 -17.46 -1.77
C ASN A 36 58.31 -18.54 -1.03
N PRO A 37 57.99 -19.68 -1.69
CA PRO A 37 57.35 -20.80 -1.01
C PRO A 37 58.21 -21.32 0.15
N LEU A 38 57.54 -21.89 1.16
CA LEU A 38 58.19 -22.41 2.37
C LEU A 38 59.26 -23.48 2.07
N TRP A 39 59.05 -24.27 1.02
CA TRP A 39 60.01 -25.28 0.55
C TRP A 39 60.62 -24.84 -0.78
N SER A 40 61.93 -25.05 -0.95
CA SER A 40 62.61 -24.78 -2.22
C SER A 40 62.13 -25.72 -3.33
N GLU A 41 62.31 -25.33 -4.59
CA GLU A 41 61.97 -26.21 -5.73
C GLU A 41 62.79 -27.53 -5.70
N SER A 42 63.99 -27.52 -5.11
CA SER A 42 64.83 -28.70 -4.97
C SER A 42 64.34 -29.69 -3.90
N GLU A 43 63.70 -29.19 -2.85
CA GLU A 43 63.06 -30.01 -1.81
C GLU A 43 61.70 -30.51 -2.30
N SER A 44 60.95 -29.66 -3.00
CA SER A 44 59.64 -29.98 -3.56
C SER A 44 59.68 -31.12 -4.60
N LYS A 45 60.79 -31.28 -5.33
CA LYS A 45 61.02 -32.38 -6.28
C LYS A 45 61.23 -33.75 -5.62
N LYS A 46 61.52 -33.80 -4.30
CA LYS A 46 61.74 -35.04 -3.55
C LYS A 46 60.45 -35.59 -2.92
N PHE A 47 59.35 -34.82 -3.00
CA PHE A 47 58.07 -35.21 -2.42
C PHE A 47 57.35 -36.25 -3.28
N GLU A 48 56.52 -37.07 -2.64
CA GLU A 48 55.79 -38.15 -3.30
C GLU A 48 54.84 -37.60 -4.37
N VAL A 49 54.90 -38.21 -5.56
CA VAL A 49 54.02 -37.92 -6.70
C VAL A 49 53.25 -39.20 -7.00
N SER A 50 51.95 -39.17 -6.77
CA SER A 50 51.05 -40.22 -7.26
C SER A 50 50.51 -39.80 -8.62
N ARG A 51 50.56 -40.70 -9.61
CA ARG A 51 50.04 -40.45 -10.95
C ARG A 51 48.70 -41.14 -11.13
N ASN A 52 47.75 -40.41 -11.67
CA ASN A 52 46.42 -40.90 -12.03
C ASN A 52 46.15 -40.40 -13.44
N ASP A 53 45.89 -41.28 -14.39
CA ASP A 53 45.57 -40.89 -15.77
C ASP A 53 44.07 -41.13 -16.00
N GLY A 54 43.27 -40.07 -15.86
CA GLY A 54 41.81 -40.17 -15.99
C GLY A 54 41.19 -38.88 -16.51
N TYR A 55 40.34 -39.02 -17.53
CA TYR A 55 39.52 -37.92 -18.06
C TYR A 55 38.13 -37.94 -17.43
N ILE A 56 37.74 -36.80 -16.88
CA ILE A 56 36.40 -36.55 -16.35
C ILE A 56 35.76 -35.50 -17.23
N TYR A 57 34.58 -35.80 -17.74
CA TYR A 57 33.79 -34.88 -18.55
C TYR A 57 32.51 -34.53 -17.80
N SER A 58 32.23 -33.23 -17.65
CA SER A 58 30.99 -32.74 -17.05
C SER A 58 30.26 -31.78 -17.99
N LEU A 59 28.93 -31.87 -17.95
CA LEU A 59 28.04 -30.95 -18.65
C LEU A 59 27.46 -29.99 -17.62
N ILE A 60 27.73 -28.71 -17.83
CA ILE A 60 27.19 -27.62 -17.03
C ILE A 60 26.05 -27.03 -17.85
N ALA A 61 24.83 -27.45 -17.52
CA ALA A 61 23.61 -27.04 -18.20
C ALA A 61 23.41 -25.51 -18.15
N PRO A 62 22.61 -24.94 -19.07
CA PRO A 62 22.06 -23.60 -18.88
C PRO A 62 21.31 -23.56 -17.55
N GLY A 63 21.71 -22.67 -16.63
CA GLY A 63 21.19 -22.72 -15.27
C GLY A 63 21.81 -21.69 -14.32
N LEU A 64 21.48 -21.81 -13.04
CA LEU A 64 21.92 -20.90 -11.99
C LEU A 64 23.44 -20.96 -11.82
N LEU A 65 24.07 -19.81 -11.52
CA LEU A 65 25.50 -19.70 -11.27
C LEU A 65 25.90 -20.49 -10.03
N SER A 66 24.97 -20.66 -9.08
CA SER A 66 25.14 -21.59 -7.95
C SER A 66 25.44 -23.00 -8.41
N ASP A 67 24.78 -23.47 -9.47
CA ASP A 67 24.93 -24.84 -9.99
C ASP A 67 26.27 -24.95 -10.73
N LYS A 68 26.66 -23.90 -11.47
CA LYS A 68 27.99 -23.80 -12.10
C LYS A 68 29.13 -23.84 -11.06
N PHE A 69 28.96 -23.19 -9.91
CA PHE A 69 29.93 -23.25 -8.81
C PHE A 69 30.02 -24.64 -8.19
N GLN A 70 28.89 -25.32 -8.03
CA GLN A 70 28.86 -26.68 -7.47
C GLN A 70 29.60 -27.68 -8.37
N GLU A 71 29.40 -27.62 -9.68
CA GLU A 71 30.10 -28.46 -10.67
C GLU A 71 31.63 -28.22 -10.70
N LEU A 72 32.08 -27.06 -10.21
CA LEU A 72 33.50 -26.73 -10.09
C LEU A 72 34.08 -26.94 -8.68
N ASN A 73 33.33 -27.58 -7.78
CA ASN A 73 33.68 -27.72 -6.36
C ASN A 73 34.00 -26.37 -5.67
N VAL A 74 33.46 -25.26 -6.18
CA VAL A 74 33.54 -23.95 -5.52
C VAL A 74 32.49 -23.93 -4.42
N ASN A 75 32.91 -24.10 -3.17
CA ASN A 75 32.02 -24.22 -2.02
C ASN A 75 32.17 -23.08 -1.02
N GLY A 76 31.12 -22.84 -0.23
CA GLY A 76 31.13 -21.89 0.89
C GLY A 76 31.39 -20.45 0.45
N SER A 77 32.07 -19.68 1.30
CA SER A 77 32.39 -18.26 1.07
C SER A 77 33.21 -17.97 -0.19
N LEU A 78 33.92 -18.96 -0.76
CA LEU A 78 34.64 -18.78 -2.03
C LEU A 78 33.68 -18.40 -3.17
N GLN A 79 32.43 -18.88 -3.14
CA GLN A 79 31.39 -18.45 -4.09
C GLN A 79 31.17 -16.93 -4.01
N ILE A 80 31.09 -16.39 -2.79
CA ILE A 80 30.87 -14.96 -2.53
C ILE A 80 32.12 -14.15 -2.89
N CYS A 81 33.32 -14.67 -2.62
CA CYS A 81 34.58 -14.02 -3.02
C CYS A 81 34.72 -13.91 -4.54
N ILE A 82 34.25 -14.90 -5.31
CA ILE A 82 34.23 -14.81 -6.78
C ILE A 82 33.17 -13.80 -7.24
N LEU A 83 31.95 -13.85 -6.68
CA LEU A 83 30.88 -12.91 -7.02
C LEU A 83 31.23 -11.45 -6.76
N THR A 84 31.90 -11.18 -5.64
CA THR A 84 32.33 -9.84 -5.24
C THR A 84 33.68 -9.43 -5.85
N GLY A 85 34.25 -10.24 -6.76
CA GLY A 85 35.50 -9.91 -7.45
C GLY A 85 36.76 -9.95 -6.59
N MET A 86 36.71 -10.52 -5.37
CA MET A 86 37.91 -10.79 -4.55
C MET A 86 38.78 -11.88 -5.19
N VAL A 87 38.16 -12.81 -5.91
CA VAL A 87 38.84 -13.87 -6.67
C VAL A 87 38.36 -13.84 -8.11
N GLU A 88 39.28 -13.60 -9.04
CA GLU A 88 38.99 -13.66 -10.48
C GLU A 88 39.42 -15.01 -11.07
N PRO A 89 38.47 -15.85 -11.51
CA PRO A 89 38.77 -17.08 -12.24
C PRO A 89 39.44 -16.76 -13.57
N LYS A 90 40.51 -17.49 -13.90
CA LYS A 90 41.24 -17.37 -15.18
C LYS A 90 41.14 -18.67 -15.98
N GLY A 91 41.48 -18.58 -17.26
CA GLY A 91 41.53 -19.74 -18.14
C GLY A 91 40.13 -20.36 -18.38
N PRO A 92 40.01 -21.70 -18.39
CA PRO A 92 38.77 -22.45 -18.64
C PRO A 92 37.63 -22.19 -17.64
N ALA A 93 37.91 -21.60 -16.48
CA ALA A 93 36.91 -21.18 -15.48
C ALA A 93 36.49 -19.70 -15.63
N GLY A 94 37.10 -18.95 -16.55
CA GLY A 94 36.83 -17.52 -16.74
C GLY A 94 35.40 -17.19 -17.22
N TYR A 95 34.63 -18.18 -17.66
CA TYR A 95 33.22 -17.99 -17.99
C TYR A 95 32.34 -17.68 -16.76
N LEU A 96 32.80 -17.98 -15.54
CA LEU A 96 32.03 -17.74 -14.30
C LEU A 96 31.81 -16.26 -14.01
N THR A 97 32.76 -15.40 -14.40
CA THR A 97 32.70 -13.95 -14.19
C THR A 97 32.40 -13.18 -15.47
N LYS A 98 32.30 -13.88 -16.61
CA LYS A 98 31.96 -13.26 -17.89
C LYS A 98 30.47 -12.96 -17.95
N ARG A 99 30.12 -11.68 -18.03
CA ARG A 99 28.73 -11.25 -18.24
C ARG A 99 28.23 -11.63 -19.63
N LYS A 100 26.92 -11.85 -19.72
CA LYS A 100 26.23 -12.04 -20.99
C LYS A 100 26.34 -10.76 -21.83
N THR A 101 26.34 -10.91 -23.15
CA THR A 101 26.36 -9.74 -24.03
C THR A 101 24.99 -9.06 -24.15
N THR A 102 23.92 -9.85 -23.92
CA THR A 102 22.51 -9.46 -23.87
C THR A 102 21.76 -10.42 -22.95
N TYR A 103 20.66 -9.99 -22.31
CA TYR A 103 19.81 -10.88 -21.52
C TYR A 103 19.12 -11.95 -22.37
N ARG A 104 19.08 -11.77 -23.71
CA ARG A 104 18.52 -12.72 -24.70
C ARG A 104 19.57 -13.71 -25.24
N GLU A 105 20.53 -14.05 -24.40
CA GLU A 105 21.61 -15.00 -24.70
C GLU A 105 21.60 -16.11 -23.66
N SER A 106 21.72 -17.35 -24.14
CA SER A 106 21.92 -18.52 -23.29
C SER A 106 23.22 -19.22 -23.62
N SER A 107 23.77 -19.91 -22.61
CA SER A 107 25.04 -20.60 -22.68
C SER A 107 25.02 -21.93 -21.91
N VAL A 108 25.65 -22.93 -22.51
CA VAL A 108 25.95 -24.23 -21.90
C VAL A 108 27.46 -24.47 -21.96
N HIS A 109 28.02 -25.13 -20.95
CA HIS A 109 29.45 -25.39 -20.91
C HIS A 109 29.74 -26.89 -20.79
N VAL A 110 30.62 -27.41 -21.63
CA VAL A 110 31.13 -28.79 -21.54
C VAL A 110 32.56 -28.72 -21.05
N LYS A 111 32.79 -29.17 -19.82
CA LYS A 111 34.11 -29.18 -19.18
C LYS A 111 34.78 -30.54 -19.39
N CYS A 112 36.05 -30.50 -19.78
CA CYS A 112 36.94 -31.64 -19.89
C CYS A 112 38.08 -31.45 -18.90
N TYR A 113 38.16 -32.35 -17.91
CA TYR A 113 39.17 -32.35 -16.87
C TYR A 113 40.05 -33.59 -16.99
N CYS A 114 41.36 -33.40 -17.13
CA CYS A 114 42.34 -34.48 -17.07
C CYS A 114 43.06 -34.42 -15.73
N ASN A 115 42.87 -35.43 -14.88
CA ASN A 115 43.74 -35.63 -13.72
C ASN A 115 45.04 -36.28 -14.20
N THR A 116 46.18 -35.79 -13.72
CA THR A 116 47.50 -36.28 -14.12
C THR A 116 48.30 -36.75 -12.92
N ALA A 117 48.38 -35.93 -11.86
CA ALA A 117 49.21 -36.23 -10.70
C ALA A 117 48.78 -35.47 -9.45
N ILE A 118 49.01 -36.08 -8.28
CA ILE A 118 48.92 -35.42 -6.98
C ILE A 118 50.30 -35.41 -6.36
N ARG A 119 50.73 -34.22 -5.91
CA ARG A 119 51.97 -34.03 -5.15
C ARG A 119 51.64 -33.54 -3.74
N GLN A 120 52.17 -34.22 -2.74
CA GLN A 120 51.87 -33.96 -1.33
C GLN A 120 53.14 -33.83 -0.49
N VAL A 121 53.13 -32.91 0.47
CA VAL A 121 54.22 -32.76 1.45
C VAL A 121 54.15 -33.91 2.47
N PRO A 122 55.25 -34.64 2.72
CA PRO A 122 55.30 -35.68 3.74
C PRO A 122 54.96 -35.15 5.14
N ALA A 123 54.21 -35.92 5.94
CA ALA A 123 53.74 -35.50 7.27
C ALA A 123 54.88 -35.04 8.21
N ASN A 124 56.04 -35.71 8.16
CA ASN A 124 57.21 -35.37 8.97
C ASN A 124 57.85 -34.01 8.63
N GLN A 125 57.63 -33.47 7.43
CA GLN A 125 58.14 -32.17 6.98
C GLN A 125 57.18 -31.02 7.35
N LEU A 126 55.90 -31.33 7.61
CA LEU A 126 54.92 -30.38 8.15
C LEU A 126 55.13 -30.13 9.65
N GLU A 127 55.71 -31.10 10.37
CA GLU A 127 55.99 -31.04 11.81
C GLU A 127 57.45 -30.63 12.16
N ASP A 128 58.28 -30.28 11.18
CA ASP A 128 59.69 -29.90 11.40
C ASP A 128 59.82 -28.50 12.06
N ASN A 129 60.56 -28.42 13.16
CA ASN A 129 60.84 -27.18 13.91
C ASN A 129 61.52 -26.07 13.07
N LYS A 130 62.19 -26.42 11.97
CA LYS A 130 62.79 -25.43 11.05
C LYS A 130 61.75 -24.50 10.43
N ASN A 131 60.54 -25.00 10.18
CA ASN A 131 59.43 -24.29 9.54
C ASN A 131 58.35 -23.86 10.55
N SER A 132 58.73 -23.64 11.81
CA SER A 132 57.81 -23.17 12.87
C SER A 132 57.15 -21.84 12.53
N PHE A 133 55.94 -21.62 13.07
CA PHE A 133 55.17 -20.38 12.85
C PHE A 133 55.96 -19.12 13.25
N ALA A 134 56.77 -19.22 14.32
CA ALA A 134 57.63 -18.14 14.81
C ALA A 134 58.75 -17.72 13.83
N ASN A 135 59.14 -18.59 12.88
CA ASN A 135 60.09 -18.27 11.82
C ASN A 135 59.38 -17.67 10.60
N ILE A 136 58.18 -18.15 10.28
CA ILE A 136 57.34 -17.65 9.17
C ILE A 136 56.89 -16.21 9.43
N SER A 137 56.52 -15.87 10.67
CA SER A 137 56.02 -14.55 11.06
C SER A 137 57.08 -13.44 11.07
N LYS A 138 58.38 -13.78 11.11
CA LYS A 138 59.50 -12.81 11.09
C LYS A 138 59.85 -12.31 9.68
N ILE A 139 59.28 -12.91 8.64
CA ILE A 139 59.60 -12.62 7.24
C ILE A 139 58.52 -11.70 6.64
N GLY A 140 58.62 -10.37 6.85
CA GLY A 140 57.83 -9.36 6.12
C GLY A 140 56.29 -9.49 6.18
N ARG A 141 55.59 -9.20 5.04
CA ARG A 141 54.10 -9.19 4.88
C ARG A 141 53.39 -10.52 5.18
N ASN A 142 54.08 -11.53 5.70
CA ASN A 142 53.57 -12.88 5.98
C ASN A 142 52.76 -12.98 7.28
N ALA A 143 52.63 -11.89 8.05
CA ALA A 143 51.85 -11.84 9.30
C ALA A 143 50.34 -12.04 9.12
N THR A 144 49.82 -11.96 7.89
CA THR A 144 48.40 -12.20 7.56
C THR A 144 48.11 -13.61 7.06
N ALA A 145 49.15 -14.46 6.93
CA ALA A 145 49.01 -15.84 6.49
C ALA A 145 48.19 -16.66 7.51
N THR A 146 47.28 -17.48 6.97
CA THR A 146 46.45 -18.39 7.77
C THR A 146 46.73 -19.86 7.46
N HIS A 147 47.10 -20.15 6.21
CA HIS A 147 47.34 -21.50 5.71
C HIS A 147 48.58 -21.55 4.82
N VAL A 148 49.09 -22.77 4.60
CA VAL A 148 50.13 -23.09 3.63
C VAL A 148 49.65 -24.20 2.70
N VAL A 149 50.00 -24.13 1.41
CA VAL A 149 49.66 -25.19 0.45
C VAL A 149 50.49 -26.45 0.74
N SER A 150 49.82 -27.52 1.17
CA SER A 150 50.44 -28.79 1.60
C SER A 150 50.30 -29.91 0.57
N GLN A 151 49.33 -29.81 -0.33
CA GLN A 151 49.09 -30.78 -1.40
C GLN A 151 48.49 -30.05 -2.60
N ILE A 152 48.90 -30.48 -3.80
CA ILE A 152 48.38 -29.97 -5.07
C ILE A 152 48.02 -31.16 -5.95
N GLN A 153 46.81 -31.14 -6.48
CA GLN A 153 46.38 -31.97 -7.61
C GLN A 153 46.60 -31.17 -8.89
N TYR A 154 47.41 -31.74 -9.77
CA TYR A 154 47.72 -31.21 -11.09
C TYR A 154 46.87 -31.89 -12.16
N GLY A 155 46.67 -31.19 -13.26
CA GLY A 155 45.89 -31.66 -14.38
C GLY A 155 45.91 -30.70 -15.56
N SER A 156 44.97 -30.90 -16.47
CA SER A 156 44.64 -29.91 -17.50
C SER A 156 43.13 -29.77 -17.63
N GLU A 157 42.65 -28.53 -17.67
CA GLU A 157 41.25 -28.23 -17.92
C GLU A 157 41.05 -27.64 -19.32
N SER A 158 39.90 -27.95 -19.92
CA SER A 158 39.40 -27.25 -21.10
C SER A 158 37.87 -27.18 -21.08
N THR A 159 37.32 -26.11 -21.63
CA THR A 159 35.88 -25.82 -21.62
C THR A 159 35.43 -25.44 -23.02
N PHE A 160 34.37 -26.11 -23.50
CA PHE A 160 33.60 -25.68 -24.67
C PHE A 160 32.38 -24.90 -24.18
N THR A 161 32.32 -23.61 -24.50
CA THR A 161 31.16 -22.78 -24.19
C THR A 161 30.32 -22.62 -25.45
N LEU A 162 29.13 -23.21 -25.46
CA LEU A 162 28.20 -23.05 -26.58
C LEU A 162 27.19 -21.96 -26.26
N THR A 163 27.01 -21.00 -27.17
CA THR A 163 26.14 -19.84 -26.99
C THR A 163 25.14 -19.71 -28.12
N LYS A 164 23.92 -19.31 -27.78
CA LYS A 164 22.86 -18.99 -28.75
C LYS A 164 22.03 -17.80 -28.28
N ARG A 165 21.77 -16.88 -29.22
CA ARG A 165 20.93 -15.70 -29.01
C ARG A 165 19.52 -15.91 -29.55
N PHE A 166 18.54 -15.24 -28.97
CA PHE A 166 17.14 -15.33 -29.36
C PHE A 166 16.43 -13.98 -29.40
N LYS A 167 15.32 -13.90 -30.15
CA LYS A 167 14.59 -12.65 -30.35
C LYS A 167 13.56 -12.39 -29.26
N ASP A 168 12.76 -13.39 -28.87
CA ASP A 168 11.70 -13.23 -27.88
C ASP A 168 12.06 -13.92 -26.56
N ALA A 169 11.82 -13.25 -25.43
CA ALA A 169 12.12 -13.79 -24.10
C ALA A 169 11.41 -15.14 -23.83
N LYS A 170 10.26 -15.37 -24.46
CA LYS A 170 9.49 -16.62 -24.38
C LYS A 170 10.20 -17.81 -25.03
N ASP A 171 11.11 -17.56 -25.97
CA ASP A 171 11.89 -18.60 -26.63
C ASP A 171 13.10 -19.05 -25.79
N GLY A 172 13.39 -18.37 -24.67
CA GLY A 172 14.55 -18.64 -23.82
C GLY A 172 14.63 -20.10 -23.37
N GLN A 173 13.54 -20.65 -22.80
CA GLN A 173 13.51 -22.05 -22.37
C GLN A 173 13.74 -23.03 -23.53
N LYS A 174 13.16 -22.74 -24.69
CA LYS A 174 13.34 -23.57 -25.90
C LYS A 174 14.80 -23.56 -26.37
N VAL A 175 15.49 -22.43 -26.24
CA VAL A 175 16.92 -22.31 -26.55
C VAL A 175 17.78 -23.02 -25.52
N ASP A 176 17.43 -22.94 -24.23
CA ASP A 176 18.10 -23.66 -23.15
C ASP A 176 18.03 -25.18 -23.38
N ASP A 177 16.85 -25.70 -23.71
CA ASP A 177 16.64 -27.12 -24.01
C ASP A 177 17.47 -27.56 -25.23
N GLN A 178 17.54 -26.70 -26.27
CA GLN A 178 18.37 -26.95 -27.46
C GLN A 178 19.87 -26.97 -27.15
N LEU A 179 20.35 -26.01 -26.35
CA LEU A 179 21.75 -25.93 -25.96
C LEU A 179 22.12 -27.10 -25.04
N ALA A 180 21.27 -27.47 -24.09
CA ALA A 180 21.47 -28.65 -23.24
C ALA A 180 21.59 -29.94 -24.06
N ALA A 181 20.75 -30.11 -25.09
CA ALA A 181 20.84 -31.23 -26.02
C ALA A 181 22.15 -31.23 -26.83
N CYS A 182 22.58 -30.08 -27.34
CA CYS A 182 23.87 -29.93 -28.02
C CYS A 182 25.06 -30.25 -27.09
N GLY A 183 25.02 -29.76 -25.85
CA GLY A 183 26.05 -30.02 -24.85
C GLY A 183 26.12 -31.50 -24.46
N SER A 184 24.98 -32.16 -24.24
CA SER A 184 24.92 -33.59 -23.95
C SER A 184 25.48 -34.42 -25.10
N HIS A 185 25.13 -34.07 -26.34
CA HIS A 185 25.68 -34.75 -27.51
C HIS A 185 27.21 -34.57 -27.61
N LEU A 186 27.73 -33.35 -27.39
CA LEU A 186 29.18 -33.11 -27.38
C LEU A 186 29.89 -33.91 -26.27
N LEU A 187 29.26 -34.03 -25.10
CA LEU A 187 29.75 -34.86 -23.99
C LEU A 187 29.84 -36.34 -24.36
N ASP A 188 28.83 -36.88 -25.06
CA ASP A 188 28.82 -38.27 -25.53
C ASP A 188 29.92 -38.53 -26.57
N VAL A 189 30.15 -37.58 -27.48
CA VAL A 189 31.24 -37.65 -28.46
C VAL A 189 32.60 -37.66 -27.77
N LEU A 190 32.80 -36.84 -26.73
CA LEU A 190 34.04 -36.80 -25.94
C LEU A 190 34.29 -38.11 -25.17
N LYS A 191 33.23 -38.80 -24.76
CA LYS A 191 33.30 -40.13 -24.12
C LYS A 191 33.54 -41.28 -25.12
N GLY A 192 33.58 -41.00 -26.42
CA GLY A 192 33.80 -41.99 -27.48
C GLY A 192 32.54 -42.72 -27.95
N ASN A 193 31.34 -42.24 -27.58
CA ASN A 193 30.08 -42.84 -28.02
C ASN A 193 29.73 -42.36 -29.45
N ASN A 194 29.55 -43.30 -30.38
CA ASN A 194 29.16 -42.98 -31.77
C ASN A 194 27.63 -42.74 -31.85
N VAL A 195 27.20 -41.52 -31.55
CA VAL A 195 25.78 -41.12 -31.62
C VAL A 195 25.55 -40.24 -32.86
N MET A 196 24.57 -40.59 -33.71
CA MET A 196 24.16 -39.72 -34.82
C MET A 196 23.34 -38.54 -34.27
N ALA A 197 23.77 -37.32 -34.59
CA ALA A 197 23.12 -36.10 -34.12
C ALA A 197 21.71 -35.92 -34.75
N SER A 198 20.66 -35.70 -33.95
CA SER A 198 19.26 -35.49 -34.41
C SER A 198 19.12 -34.30 -35.38
N ASN A 199 18.43 -34.46 -36.50
CA ASN A 199 18.28 -33.42 -37.54
C ASN A 199 17.26 -32.34 -37.13
N GLY A 200 17.74 -31.15 -36.74
CA GLY A 200 16.94 -29.95 -36.55
C GLY A 200 17.75 -28.77 -36.02
N THR A 201 18.00 -27.75 -36.87
CA THR A 201 18.58 -26.42 -36.57
C THR A 201 19.89 -26.38 -35.77
N LYS A 202 21.00 -26.85 -36.35
CA LYS A 202 22.35 -26.87 -35.75
C LYS A 202 23.29 -25.73 -36.19
N SER A 203 22.90 -24.92 -37.19
CA SER A 203 23.77 -23.94 -37.85
C SER A 203 24.05 -22.65 -37.08
N ASP A 204 23.26 -22.36 -36.04
CA ASP A 204 23.24 -21.02 -35.40
C ASP A 204 23.79 -21.06 -33.96
N VAL A 205 24.59 -22.08 -33.61
CA VAL A 205 25.22 -22.21 -32.28
C VAL A 205 26.72 -21.91 -32.37
N GLU A 206 27.11 -20.82 -31.72
CA GLU A 206 28.50 -20.40 -31.59
C GLU A 206 29.21 -21.24 -30.51
N CYS A 207 30.51 -21.48 -30.68
CA CYS A 207 31.35 -22.17 -29.71
C CYS A 207 32.57 -21.32 -29.38
N HIS A 208 32.88 -21.21 -28.09
CA HIS A 208 34.12 -20.62 -27.60
C HIS A 208 34.90 -21.66 -26.79
N PHE A 209 36.08 -22.05 -27.28
CA PHE A 209 36.95 -23.03 -26.63
C PHE A 209 38.08 -22.36 -25.85
N GLN A 210 38.25 -22.75 -24.60
CA GLN A 210 39.36 -22.33 -23.74
C GLN A 210 40.02 -23.55 -23.10
N ALA A 211 41.35 -23.52 -23.01
CA ALA A 211 42.14 -24.59 -22.41
C ALA A 211 43.31 -23.99 -21.62
N ASP A 212 43.77 -24.69 -20.59
CA ASP A 212 44.97 -24.32 -19.82
C ASP A 212 46.28 -24.64 -20.55
N PHE A 213 46.21 -25.32 -21.69
CA PHE A 213 47.35 -25.65 -22.55
C PHE A 213 47.26 -24.93 -23.89
N GLN A 214 48.43 -24.65 -24.48
CA GLN A 214 48.49 -24.01 -25.78
C GLN A 214 48.20 -25.02 -26.90
N LEU A 215 47.25 -24.67 -27.78
CA LEU A 215 47.00 -25.46 -28.98
C LEU A 215 48.22 -25.42 -29.92
N PRO A 216 48.61 -26.54 -30.55
CA PRO A 216 49.66 -26.55 -31.55
C PRO A 216 49.36 -25.56 -32.69
N LYS A 217 50.39 -24.90 -33.25
CA LYS A 217 50.24 -23.86 -34.31
C LYS A 217 49.39 -24.29 -35.52
N ASN A 218 49.27 -25.60 -35.78
CA ASN A 218 48.54 -26.17 -36.92
C ASN A 218 47.07 -26.52 -36.58
N VAL A 219 46.62 -26.26 -35.36
CA VAL A 219 45.29 -26.62 -34.84
C VAL A 219 44.58 -25.34 -34.41
N LYS A 220 43.44 -25.01 -35.05
CA LYS A 220 42.61 -23.87 -34.69
C LYS A 220 41.57 -24.28 -33.64
N ALA A 221 41.25 -23.37 -32.72
CA ALA A 221 40.16 -23.55 -31.77
C ALA A 221 38.80 -23.55 -32.51
N PRO A 222 37.84 -24.40 -32.12
CA PRO A 222 36.53 -24.45 -32.76
C PRO A 222 35.71 -23.20 -32.42
N THR A 223 35.07 -22.60 -33.43
CA THR A 223 34.21 -21.41 -33.27
C THR A 223 32.71 -21.70 -33.44
N THR A 224 32.36 -22.89 -33.93
CA THR A 224 30.98 -23.35 -34.12
C THR A 224 30.75 -24.70 -33.46
N TYR A 225 29.50 -25.04 -33.17
CA TYR A 225 29.14 -26.35 -32.63
C TYR A 225 29.63 -27.52 -33.49
N GLU A 226 29.52 -27.43 -34.81
CA GLU A 226 29.96 -28.49 -35.72
C GLU A 226 31.49 -28.68 -35.71
N GLU A 227 32.24 -27.58 -35.63
CA GLU A 227 33.69 -27.63 -35.45
C GLU A 227 34.07 -28.22 -34.09
N ALA A 228 33.31 -27.92 -33.03
CA ALA A 228 33.53 -28.46 -31.69
C ALA A 228 33.34 -29.98 -31.66
N VAL A 229 32.28 -30.51 -32.28
CA VAL A 229 32.05 -31.96 -32.41
C VAL A 229 33.18 -32.64 -33.19
N LYS A 230 33.63 -32.04 -34.31
CA LYS A 230 34.78 -32.55 -35.09
C LYS A 230 36.08 -32.52 -34.30
N PHE A 231 36.29 -31.48 -33.49
CA PHE A 231 37.48 -31.32 -32.67
C PHE A 231 37.50 -32.29 -31.47
N ALA A 232 36.32 -32.58 -30.90
CA ALA A 232 36.13 -33.56 -29.83
C ALA A 232 36.24 -35.03 -30.31
N GLY A 233 35.81 -35.31 -31.54
CA GLY A 233 35.80 -36.68 -32.09
C GLY A 233 37.18 -37.31 -32.27
N HIS A 234 37.20 -38.65 -32.32
CA HIS A 234 38.39 -39.48 -32.55
C HIS A 234 39.55 -39.28 -31.55
N ASN A 235 39.26 -39.03 -30.27
CA ASN A 235 40.26 -38.83 -29.20
C ASN A 235 41.28 -37.70 -29.48
N LYS A 236 40.93 -36.77 -30.36
CA LYS A 236 41.84 -35.71 -30.79
C LYS A 236 42.13 -34.70 -29.68
N LEU A 237 41.14 -34.38 -28.83
CA LEU A 237 41.35 -33.51 -27.66
C LEU A 237 42.32 -34.14 -26.64
N SER A 238 42.14 -35.43 -26.32
CA SER A 238 43.04 -36.15 -25.40
C SER A 238 44.47 -36.26 -25.97
N GLN A 239 44.61 -36.48 -27.28
CA GLN A 239 45.92 -36.49 -27.96
C GLN A 239 46.57 -35.11 -27.91
N VAL A 240 45.84 -34.04 -28.25
CA VAL A 240 46.35 -32.67 -28.23
C VAL A 240 46.74 -32.24 -26.81
N ALA A 241 45.95 -32.59 -25.80
CA ALA A 241 46.26 -32.32 -24.40
C ALA A 241 47.51 -33.08 -23.94
N SER A 242 47.61 -34.38 -24.27
CA SER A 242 48.79 -35.21 -23.96
C SER A 242 50.05 -34.71 -24.64
N ASP A 243 49.97 -34.33 -25.92
CA ASP A 243 51.10 -33.78 -26.68
C ASP A 243 51.55 -32.42 -26.14
N ALA A 244 50.61 -31.57 -25.71
CA ALA A 244 50.91 -30.28 -25.11
C ALA A 244 51.64 -30.43 -23.76
N MET A 245 51.15 -31.34 -22.89
CA MET A 245 51.79 -31.66 -21.61
C MET A 245 53.17 -32.34 -21.79
N GLY A 246 53.31 -33.17 -22.83
CA GLY A 246 54.58 -33.83 -23.17
C GLY A 246 55.67 -32.87 -23.65
N ARG A 247 55.31 -31.75 -24.31
CA ARG A 247 56.27 -30.71 -24.73
C ARG A 247 56.80 -29.90 -23.55
N GLU A 248 56.00 -29.71 -22.49
CA GLU A 248 56.49 -29.09 -21.25
C GLU A 248 57.53 -29.96 -20.53
N ALA A 249 57.43 -31.29 -20.67
CA ALA A 249 58.44 -32.25 -20.18
C ALA A 249 59.84 -32.01 -20.80
N SER A 250 59.88 -31.73 -22.12
CA SER A 250 61.12 -31.51 -22.86
C SER A 250 61.84 -30.19 -22.53
N ALA A 251 61.22 -29.31 -21.73
CA ALA A 251 61.81 -28.06 -21.23
C ALA A 251 62.46 -28.21 -19.83
N GLY A 252 62.58 -29.43 -19.29
CA GLY A 252 63.24 -29.71 -18.01
C GLY A 252 62.35 -29.65 -16.76
N ASN A 253 61.04 -29.46 -16.94
CA ASN A 253 60.04 -29.55 -15.87
C ASN A 253 59.34 -30.93 -15.92
N GLU A 254 58.99 -31.51 -14.78
CA GLU A 254 58.15 -32.71 -14.76
C GLU A 254 56.77 -32.40 -15.39
N PRO A 255 56.24 -33.24 -16.29
CA PRO A 255 54.98 -32.99 -16.98
C PRO A 255 53.80 -33.30 -16.07
N LEU A 256 53.60 -32.44 -15.07
CA LEU A 256 52.47 -32.56 -14.14
C LEU A 256 51.23 -31.85 -14.65
N GLY A 257 51.34 -30.88 -15.56
CA GLY A 257 50.24 -29.99 -15.94
C GLY A 257 50.10 -28.81 -14.99
N VAL A 258 48.94 -28.15 -15.01
CA VAL A 258 48.64 -26.98 -14.16
C VAL A 258 48.00 -27.38 -12.83
N PRO A 259 48.19 -26.63 -11.74
CA PRO A 259 47.47 -26.84 -10.49
C PRO A 259 45.95 -26.68 -10.69
N CYS A 260 45.16 -27.66 -10.26
CA CYS A 260 43.71 -27.66 -10.40
C CYS A 260 42.98 -27.59 -9.05
N ILE A 261 43.41 -28.39 -8.07
CA ILE A 261 42.87 -28.40 -6.69
C ILE A 261 44.03 -28.36 -5.70
N ILE A 262 43.88 -27.60 -4.62
CA ILE A 262 44.88 -27.50 -3.54
C ILE A 262 44.27 -27.81 -2.18
N TRP A 263 45.09 -28.37 -1.29
CA TRP A 263 44.77 -28.52 0.13
C TRP A 263 45.64 -27.60 0.97
N LEU A 264 44.96 -26.74 1.71
CA LEU A 264 45.52 -25.72 2.56
C LEU A 264 45.60 -26.24 4.00
N TYR A 265 46.83 -26.37 4.49
CA TYR A 265 47.09 -26.79 5.86
C TYR A 265 47.10 -25.58 6.80
N PRO A 266 46.34 -25.56 7.89
CA PRO A 266 46.23 -24.41 8.79
C PRO A 266 47.53 -24.17 9.57
N LEU A 267 48.02 -22.93 9.57
CA LEU A 267 49.28 -22.57 10.24
C LEU A 267 49.20 -22.69 11.77
N VAL A 268 47.99 -22.67 12.33
CA VAL A 268 47.73 -22.87 13.77
C VAL A 268 48.08 -24.28 14.23
N LEU A 269 48.24 -25.24 13.31
CA LEU A 269 48.70 -26.59 13.63
C LEU A 269 50.23 -26.73 13.56
N LEU A 270 50.96 -25.70 13.13
CA LEU A 270 52.42 -25.73 13.10
C LEU A 270 53.00 -25.50 14.51
N PRO A 271 54.17 -26.09 14.83
CA PRO A 271 54.84 -25.87 16.10
C PRO A 271 55.10 -24.37 16.39
N GLY A 272 54.80 -23.92 17.61
CA GLY A 272 55.06 -22.54 18.08
C GLY A 272 53.98 -21.50 17.72
N SER A 273 52.76 -21.93 17.40
CA SER A 273 51.64 -21.08 16.93
C SER A 273 50.60 -20.73 18.01
N GLU A 274 50.71 -21.28 19.23
CA GLU A 274 49.67 -21.47 20.25
C GLU A 274 48.91 -20.21 20.76
N ALA A 275 49.29 -18.99 20.35
CA ALA A 275 48.52 -17.78 20.67
C ALA A 275 48.57 -16.65 19.62
N ALA A 276 49.31 -16.80 18.52
CA ALA A 276 49.65 -15.67 17.63
C ALA A 276 49.30 -15.88 16.15
N ALA A 277 48.90 -17.09 15.73
CA ALA A 277 48.61 -17.38 14.34
C ALA A 277 47.21 -16.89 13.90
N PRO A 278 47.09 -16.10 12.82
CA PRO A 278 45.81 -15.81 12.20
C PRO A 278 45.12 -17.11 11.76
N ALA A 279 43.86 -17.29 12.16
CA ALA A 279 43.05 -18.47 11.83
C ALA A 279 41.72 -18.07 11.19
N VAL A 280 41.15 -18.94 10.35
CA VAL A 280 39.75 -18.80 9.94
C VAL A 280 38.88 -19.39 11.04
N LYS A 281 38.09 -18.56 11.72
CA LYS A 281 37.28 -18.99 12.88
C LYS A 281 35.98 -19.67 12.45
N TYR A 282 35.25 -19.08 11.51
CA TYR A 282 34.01 -19.63 11.00
C TYR A 282 33.99 -19.60 9.48
N GLU A 283 33.20 -20.50 8.89
CA GLU A 283 32.99 -20.58 7.45
C GLU A 283 31.49 -20.55 7.12
N ILE A 284 31.15 -19.88 6.01
CA ILE A 284 29.79 -19.83 5.49
C ILE A 284 29.52 -21.16 4.80
N ASN A 285 28.46 -21.85 5.23
CA ASN A 285 28.12 -23.16 4.66
C ASN A 285 27.66 -23.03 3.20
N ARG A 286 27.74 -24.15 2.47
CA ARG A 286 27.38 -24.23 1.05
C ARG A 286 25.96 -23.73 0.76
N THR A 287 24.99 -24.07 1.60
CA THR A 287 23.58 -23.69 1.38
C THR A 287 23.39 -22.17 1.42
N LEU A 288 23.92 -21.50 2.44
CA LEU A 288 23.82 -20.05 2.59
C LEU A 288 24.63 -19.30 1.52
N ALA A 289 25.79 -19.83 1.13
CA ALA A 289 26.55 -19.27 0.03
C ALA A 289 25.78 -19.36 -1.30
N SER A 290 25.15 -20.50 -1.59
CA SER A 290 24.32 -20.66 -2.79
C SER A 290 23.05 -19.81 -2.77
N GLU A 291 22.45 -19.59 -1.60
CA GLU A 291 21.35 -18.64 -1.41
C GLU A 291 21.79 -17.19 -1.72
N CYS A 292 22.95 -16.77 -1.21
CA CYS A 292 23.55 -15.48 -1.54
C CYS A 292 23.80 -15.32 -3.04
N VAL A 293 24.32 -16.38 -3.70
CA VAL A 293 24.57 -16.37 -5.15
C VAL A 293 23.27 -16.13 -5.90
N ARG A 294 22.19 -16.81 -5.54
CA ARG A 294 20.89 -16.64 -6.20
C ARG A 294 20.38 -15.21 -6.10
N HIS A 295 20.44 -14.60 -4.93
CA HIS A 295 20.04 -13.20 -4.77
C HIS A 295 20.87 -12.24 -5.63
N VAL A 296 22.19 -12.42 -5.67
CA VAL A 296 23.07 -11.60 -6.53
C VAL A 296 22.76 -11.81 -8.02
N GLN A 297 22.44 -13.04 -8.44
CA GLN A 297 22.03 -13.32 -9.81
C GLN A 297 20.71 -12.65 -10.21
N ASP A 298 19.74 -12.57 -9.30
CA ASP A 298 18.50 -11.85 -9.58
C ASP A 298 18.79 -10.37 -9.89
N TYR A 299 19.75 -9.76 -9.18
CA TYR A 299 20.23 -8.40 -9.48
C TYR A 299 21.03 -8.31 -10.79
N ASP A 300 21.80 -9.33 -11.16
CA ASP A 300 22.47 -9.38 -12.47
C ASP A 300 21.44 -9.41 -13.60
N GLN A 301 20.33 -10.13 -13.43
CA GLN A 301 19.25 -10.15 -14.41
C GLN A 301 18.61 -8.76 -14.60
N VAL A 302 18.39 -8.02 -13.51
CA VAL A 302 17.90 -6.64 -13.57
C VAL A 302 18.89 -5.75 -14.33
N GLN A 303 20.17 -5.84 -14.03
CA GLN A 303 21.22 -5.08 -14.71
C GLN A 303 21.27 -5.37 -16.22
N ASP A 304 21.27 -6.65 -16.60
CA ASP A 304 21.36 -7.06 -18.01
C ASP A 304 20.16 -6.55 -18.82
N ARG A 305 18.95 -6.58 -18.24
CA ARG A 305 17.73 -6.04 -18.86
C ARG A 305 17.80 -4.53 -19.03
N LEU A 306 18.23 -3.83 -17.98
CA LEU A 306 18.39 -2.39 -17.98
C LEU A 306 19.38 -1.92 -19.06
N ASP A 307 20.53 -2.58 -19.15
CA ASP A 307 21.57 -2.25 -20.12
C ASP A 307 21.09 -2.50 -21.56
N ASP A 308 20.32 -3.56 -21.80
CA ASP A 308 19.76 -3.84 -23.13
C ASP A 308 18.65 -2.86 -23.52
N MET A 309 17.78 -2.45 -22.59
CA MET A 309 16.77 -1.43 -22.84
C MET A 309 17.42 -0.06 -23.12
N LEU A 310 18.47 0.31 -22.40
CA LEU A 310 19.19 1.57 -22.61
C LEU A 310 19.97 1.61 -23.94
N LYS A 311 20.38 0.45 -24.47
CA LYS A 311 20.98 0.33 -25.81
C LYS A 311 19.95 0.46 -26.94
N ASP A 312 18.65 0.38 -26.64
CA ASP A 312 17.63 0.40 -27.67
C ASP A 312 17.50 1.77 -28.37
N PRO A 313 17.55 1.83 -29.72
CA PRO A 313 17.46 3.09 -30.46
C PRO A 313 16.16 3.87 -30.24
N LEU A 314 15.03 3.22 -29.95
CA LEU A 314 13.76 3.89 -29.70
C LEU A 314 13.75 4.52 -28.31
N VAL A 315 14.34 3.85 -27.31
CA VAL A 315 14.48 4.42 -25.96
C VAL A 315 15.29 5.70 -26.00
N ALA A 316 16.38 5.76 -26.79
CA ALA A 316 17.17 6.99 -26.97
C ALA A 316 16.37 8.18 -27.55
N LYS A 317 15.29 7.92 -28.30
CA LYS A 317 14.38 8.96 -28.84
C LYS A 317 13.28 9.34 -27.85
N LEU A 318 12.90 8.41 -26.96
CA LEU A 318 11.86 8.61 -25.95
C LEU A 318 12.50 9.16 -24.65
N SER A 319 12.77 10.47 -24.65
CA SER A 319 13.40 11.19 -23.52
C SER A 319 12.85 10.81 -22.13
N PRO A 320 11.51 10.70 -21.91
CA PRO A 320 10.98 10.39 -20.57
C PRO A 320 11.31 8.96 -20.10
N LEU A 321 11.24 7.98 -21.01
CA LEU A 321 11.57 6.58 -20.69
C LEU A 321 13.08 6.42 -20.47
N HIS A 322 13.89 7.07 -21.31
CA HIS A 322 15.34 7.09 -21.16
C HIS A 322 15.76 7.70 -19.81
N GLY A 323 15.11 8.80 -19.40
CA GLY A 323 15.34 9.46 -18.12
C GLY A 323 15.03 8.55 -16.93
N LYS A 324 13.87 7.86 -16.94
CA LYS A 324 13.49 6.90 -15.90
C LYS A 324 14.50 5.76 -15.75
N LEU A 325 14.90 5.14 -16.87
CA LEU A 325 15.87 4.04 -16.87
C LEU A 325 17.25 4.50 -16.40
N THR A 326 17.69 5.69 -16.81
CA THR A 326 18.98 6.25 -16.39
C THR A 326 19.01 6.57 -14.90
N HIS A 327 17.93 7.15 -14.37
CA HIS A 327 17.80 7.45 -12.95
C HIS A 327 17.75 6.18 -12.09
N PHE A 328 17.02 5.16 -12.55
CA PHE A 328 17.06 3.84 -11.93
C PHE A 328 18.47 3.26 -11.90
N ARG A 329 19.21 3.36 -13.01
CA ARG A 329 20.60 2.87 -13.11
C ARG A 329 21.52 3.51 -12.08
N GLU A 330 21.37 4.80 -11.82
CA GLU A 330 22.20 5.53 -10.84
C GLU A 330 22.01 4.95 -9.42
N HIS A 331 20.77 4.87 -8.95
CA HIS A 331 20.45 4.33 -7.63
C HIS A 331 20.78 2.84 -7.52
N PHE A 332 20.46 2.07 -8.56
CA PHE A 332 20.72 0.64 -8.58
C PHE A 332 22.23 0.34 -8.56
N ASN A 333 23.04 1.08 -9.32
CA ASN A 333 24.50 0.92 -9.29
C ASN A 333 25.08 1.25 -7.92
N SER A 334 24.63 2.34 -7.29
CA SER A 334 25.04 2.70 -5.92
C SER A 334 24.73 1.57 -4.94
N PHE A 335 23.49 1.06 -4.96
CA PHE A 335 23.10 -0.09 -4.14
C PHE A 335 23.97 -1.33 -4.39
N ARG A 336 24.29 -1.62 -5.66
CA ARG A 336 25.13 -2.78 -6.01
C ARG A 336 26.56 -2.64 -5.50
N GLU A 337 27.11 -1.44 -5.51
CA GLU A 337 28.42 -1.15 -4.93
C GLU A 337 28.41 -1.38 -3.41
N ASP A 338 27.40 -0.84 -2.72
CA ASP A 338 27.20 -1.03 -1.27
C ASP A 338 27.01 -2.51 -0.91
N LEU A 339 26.17 -3.23 -1.64
CA LEU A 339 25.93 -4.66 -1.45
C LEU A 339 27.23 -5.46 -1.59
N ASN A 340 28.00 -5.21 -2.66
CA ASN A 340 29.26 -5.89 -2.88
C ASN A 340 30.27 -5.58 -1.77
N GLN A 341 30.35 -4.32 -1.31
CA GLN A 341 31.20 -3.94 -0.19
C GLN A 341 30.76 -4.64 1.10
N LYS A 342 29.46 -4.68 1.39
CA LYS A 342 28.92 -5.32 2.59
C LYS A 342 29.16 -6.82 2.63
N LEU A 343 28.95 -7.50 1.50
CA LEU A 343 29.24 -8.93 1.38
C LEU A 343 30.72 -9.24 1.64
N ARG A 344 31.64 -8.44 1.08
CA ARG A 344 33.09 -8.57 1.35
C ARG A 344 33.41 -8.37 2.83
N GLU A 345 32.83 -7.35 3.46
CA GLU A 345 32.99 -7.06 4.88
C GLU A 345 32.49 -8.21 5.76
N MET A 346 31.29 -8.73 5.50
CA MET A 346 30.69 -9.81 6.30
C MET A 346 31.46 -11.12 6.16
N VAL A 347 31.88 -11.50 4.94
CA VAL A 347 32.72 -12.69 4.73
C VAL A 347 34.01 -12.59 5.55
N LEU A 348 34.69 -11.44 5.48
CA LEU A 348 35.91 -11.18 6.24
C LEU A 348 35.67 -11.25 7.75
N ASN A 349 34.63 -10.57 8.25
CA ASN A 349 34.31 -10.52 9.68
C ASN A 349 33.94 -11.89 10.24
N ILE A 350 33.17 -12.70 9.50
CA ILE A 350 32.82 -14.07 9.90
C ILE A 350 34.05 -14.96 9.95
N ARG A 351 34.90 -14.91 8.91
CA ARG A 351 36.16 -15.68 8.89
C ARG A 351 37.15 -15.22 9.96
N CYS A 352 37.12 -13.96 10.38
CA CYS A 352 37.90 -13.44 11.52
C CYS A 352 37.30 -13.78 12.89
N GLY A 353 36.03 -14.20 12.95
CA GLY A 353 35.29 -14.42 14.20
C GLY A 353 34.73 -13.14 14.84
N LEU A 354 34.71 -12.02 14.10
CA LEU A 354 34.13 -10.73 14.51
C LEU A 354 32.62 -10.66 14.28
N ASP A 355 32.10 -11.51 13.38
CA ASP A 355 30.66 -11.67 13.13
C ASP A 355 30.32 -13.17 13.04
N THR A 356 29.03 -13.49 12.99
CA THR A 356 28.50 -14.85 13.09
C THR A 356 27.75 -15.28 11.83
N VAL A 357 27.79 -16.58 11.50
CA VAL A 357 27.02 -17.14 10.36
C VAL A 357 25.50 -16.85 10.46
N PRO A 358 24.86 -16.88 11.65
CA PRO A 358 23.48 -16.43 11.80
C PRO A 358 23.22 -14.96 11.42
N SER A 359 24.17 -14.06 11.65
CA SER A 359 24.08 -12.66 11.21
C SER A 359 24.00 -12.57 9.68
N PHE A 360 24.84 -13.34 8.99
CA PHE A 360 24.79 -13.47 7.53
C PHE A 360 23.45 -14.03 7.04
N LYS A 361 22.92 -15.08 7.69
CA LYS A 361 21.58 -15.60 7.35
C LYS A 361 20.49 -14.54 7.53
N LYS A 362 20.54 -13.77 8.62
CA LYS A 362 19.60 -12.67 8.86
C LYS A 362 19.72 -11.57 7.80
N PHE A 363 20.92 -11.30 7.30
CA PHE A 363 21.16 -10.39 6.19
C PHE A 363 20.52 -10.90 4.90
N LEU A 364 20.72 -12.18 4.53
CA LEU A 364 20.15 -12.76 3.31
C LEU A 364 18.61 -12.77 3.29
N ILE A 365 17.97 -13.08 4.42
CA ILE A 365 16.49 -13.09 4.53
C ILE A 365 15.86 -11.76 4.11
N ARG A 366 16.58 -10.63 4.25
CA ARG A 366 16.10 -9.29 3.89
C ARG A 366 15.78 -9.14 2.42
N PHE A 367 16.52 -9.80 1.54
CA PHE A 367 16.30 -9.72 0.10
C PHE A 367 14.92 -10.25 -0.30
N GLY A 368 14.32 -11.12 0.51
CA GLY A 368 12.95 -11.61 0.34
C GLY A 368 11.88 -10.83 1.11
N SER A 369 12.25 -9.82 1.89
CA SER A 369 11.32 -9.03 2.70
C SER A 369 10.51 -8.05 1.85
N GLU A 370 9.22 -7.92 2.13
CA GLU A 370 8.32 -7.01 1.41
C GLU A 370 8.62 -5.53 1.68
N GLY A 371 9.23 -5.21 2.83
CA GLY A 371 9.63 -3.85 3.20
C GLY A 371 10.99 -3.41 2.67
N PHE A 372 11.69 -4.26 1.91
CA PHE A 372 13.01 -3.92 1.36
C PHE A 372 12.86 -3.31 -0.05
N ALA A 373 13.29 -2.06 -0.21
CA ALA A 373 13.07 -1.30 -1.44
C ALA A 373 13.75 -1.94 -2.67
N PHE A 374 14.93 -2.54 -2.48
CA PHE A 374 15.68 -3.25 -3.53
C PHE A 374 15.34 -4.74 -3.59
N ASN A 375 14.12 -5.17 -3.22
CA ASN A 375 13.70 -6.56 -3.39
C ASN A 375 13.76 -6.94 -4.89
N PRO A 376 14.47 -8.02 -5.29
CA PRO A 376 14.62 -8.38 -6.69
C PRO A 376 13.30 -8.59 -7.44
N LYS A 377 12.25 -9.06 -6.74
CA LYS A 377 10.92 -9.23 -7.34
C LYS A 377 10.31 -7.92 -7.80
N TYR A 378 10.43 -6.86 -7.00
CA TYR A 378 9.91 -5.54 -7.33
C TYR A 378 10.71 -4.90 -8.46
N LEU A 379 12.04 -5.02 -8.41
CA LEU A 379 12.91 -4.52 -9.48
C LEU A 379 12.60 -5.21 -10.82
N LEU A 380 12.45 -6.54 -10.84
CA LEU A 380 12.10 -7.29 -12.05
C LEU A 380 10.70 -6.96 -12.56
N ARG A 381 9.71 -6.79 -11.67
CA ARG A 381 8.36 -6.36 -12.04
C ARG A 381 8.38 -4.98 -12.69
N TRP A 382 9.11 -4.02 -12.10
CA TRP A 382 9.24 -2.68 -12.68
C TRP A 382 9.93 -2.71 -14.05
N MET A 383 10.97 -3.55 -14.22
CA MET A 383 11.57 -3.79 -15.53
C MET A 383 10.57 -4.35 -16.56
N ASP A 384 9.71 -5.30 -16.15
CA ASP A 384 8.68 -5.87 -17.04
C ASP A 384 7.65 -4.81 -17.45
N GLU A 385 7.25 -3.91 -16.55
CA GLU A 385 6.34 -2.80 -16.85
C GLU A 385 6.95 -1.85 -17.88
N LYS A 386 8.23 -1.50 -17.75
CA LYS A 386 8.93 -0.62 -18.72
C LYS A 386 9.20 -1.30 -20.06
N ASP A 387 9.45 -2.60 -20.08
CA ASP A 387 9.55 -3.35 -21.34
C ASP A 387 8.19 -3.40 -22.07
N LYS A 388 7.06 -3.50 -21.34
CA LYS A 388 5.71 -3.40 -21.92
C LYS A 388 5.42 -2.01 -22.50
N GLU A 389 5.79 -0.94 -21.81
CA GLU A 389 5.69 0.43 -22.34
C GLU A 389 6.50 0.58 -23.65
N LEU A 390 7.74 0.08 -23.67
CA LEU A 390 8.58 0.09 -24.86
C LEU A 390 7.96 -0.72 -26.01
N CYS A 391 7.41 -1.90 -25.72
CA CYS A 391 6.73 -2.74 -26.71
C CYS A 391 5.49 -2.05 -27.29
N ALA A 392 4.69 -1.35 -26.47
CA ALA A 392 3.54 -0.58 -26.95
C ALA A 392 3.97 0.58 -27.85
N MET A 393 5.01 1.32 -27.46
CA MET A 393 5.56 2.40 -28.29
C MET A 393 6.12 1.92 -29.62
N ARG A 394 6.72 0.71 -29.67
CA ARG A 394 7.11 0.09 -30.95
C ARG A 394 5.91 -0.15 -31.84
N LYS A 395 4.83 -0.74 -31.33
CA LYS A 395 3.61 -0.98 -32.12
C LYS A 395 3.03 0.31 -32.70
N PHE A 396 3.02 1.38 -31.92
CA PHE A 396 2.57 2.68 -32.41
C PHE A 396 3.52 3.28 -33.45
N THR A 397 4.83 3.13 -33.26
CA THR A 397 5.82 3.58 -34.24
C THR A 397 5.67 2.80 -35.54
N ASP A 398 5.55 1.47 -35.48
CA ASP A 398 5.31 0.61 -36.64
C ASP A 398 4.02 1.03 -37.37
N GLN A 399 2.95 1.33 -36.63
CA GLN A 399 1.68 1.83 -37.21
C GLN A 399 1.85 3.21 -37.87
N ILE A 400 2.61 4.12 -37.28
CA ILE A 400 2.93 5.41 -37.91
C ILE A 400 3.69 5.18 -39.21
N ASP A 401 4.68 4.27 -39.21
CA ASP A 401 5.49 3.94 -40.37
C ASP A 401 4.66 3.32 -41.51
N THR A 402 3.57 2.57 -41.20
CA THR A 402 2.67 2.04 -42.23
C THR A 402 1.98 3.11 -43.08
N HIS A 403 1.84 4.34 -42.57
CA HIS A 403 1.23 5.47 -43.29
C HIS A 403 2.21 6.16 -44.26
N GLN A 404 3.46 5.68 -44.35
CA GLN A 404 4.51 6.18 -45.26
C GLN A 404 4.67 7.72 -45.22
N LEU A 405 4.62 8.29 -44.02
CA LEU A 405 4.74 9.74 -43.83
C LEU A 405 6.15 10.22 -44.20
N GLU A 406 6.26 11.30 -44.97
CA GLU A 406 7.55 11.95 -45.23
C GLU A 406 7.94 12.86 -44.05
N TYR A 407 8.98 12.48 -43.32
CA TYR A 407 9.52 13.29 -42.24
C TYR A 407 10.31 14.48 -42.80
N THR A 408 9.81 15.68 -42.53
CA THR A 408 10.37 16.96 -43.01
C THR A 408 10.50 17.94 -41.84
N GLU A 409 10.98 19.16 -42.08
CA GLU A 409 10.94 20.22 -41.04
C GLU A 409 9.53 20.51 -40.51
N LYS A 410 8.47 20.16 -41.25
CA LYS A 410 7.07 20.37 -40.87
C LYS A 410 6.42 19.16 -40.21
N VAL A 411 6.96 17.96 -40.38
CA VAL A 411 6.38 16.71 -39.86
C VAL A 411 7.47 15.98 -39.07
N MET A 412 7.37 16.08 -37.74
CA MET A 412 8.40 15.63 -36.81
C MET A 412 7.95 14.44 -35.98
N LEU A 413 8.80 13.41 -35.86
CA LEU A 413 8.59 12.26 -34.98
C LEU A 413 9.62 12.31 -33.84
N PHE A 414 9.12 12.40 -32.61
CA PHE A 414 9.92 12.55 -31.37
C PHE A 414 11.04 13.60 -31.49
N PRO A 415 10.74 14.84 -31.88
CA PRO A 415 11.74 15.89 -31.97
C PRO A 415 12.27 16.26 -30.57
N VAL A 416 13.53 16.69 -30.52
CA VAL A 416 14.08 17.34 -29.33
C VAL A 416 13.28 18.62 -29.05
N THR A 417 12.99 18.90 -27.78
CA THR A 417 12.14 20.02 -27.32
C THR A 417 12.54 21.37 -27.92
N GLU A 418 13.84 21.64 -28.07
CA GLU A 418 14.37 22.86 -28.69
C GLU A 418 14.03 22.97 -30.19
N MET A 419 14.08 21.86 -30.92
CA MET A 419 13.75 21.78 -32.34
C MET A 419 12.27 22.07 -32.59
N LEU A 420 11.39 21.49 -31.75
CA LEU A 420 9.96 21.73 -31.80
C LEU A 420 9.64 23.21 -31.58
N ARG A 421 10.21 23.82 -30.53
CA ARG A 421 10.00 25.24 -30.19
C ARG A 421 10.43 26.18 -31.32
N LYS A 422 11.56 25.89 -31.95
CA LYS A 422 12.09 26.67 -33.08
C LYS A 422 11.17 26.62 -34.31
N GLN A 423 10.53 25.48 -34.58
CA GLN A 423 9.64 25.31 -35.72
C GLN A 423 8.24 25.89 -35.46
N THR A 424 7.68 25.73 -34.26
CA THR A 424 6.38 26.31 -33.90
C THR A 424 6.41 27.84 -33.77
N GLY A 425 7.58 28.43 -33.52
CA GLY A 425 7.77 29.88 -33.40
C GLY A 425 8.03 30.61 -34.73
N LYS A 426 8.00 29.93 -35.89
CA LYS A 426 8.17 30.60 -37.20
C LYS A 426 6.90 31.39 -37.54
N PHE A 427 7.05 32.67 -37.92
CA PHE A 427 5.93 33.56 -38.31
C PHE A 427 5.04 33.02 -39.44
N THR A 428 5.57 32.10 -40.26
CA THR A 428 4.80 31.46 -41.34
C THR A 428 3.82 30.39 -40.86
N VAL A 429 3.93 29.95 -39.59
CA VAL A 429 3.13 28.87 -38.99
C VAL A 429 1.99 29.48 -38.18
N ARG A 430 0.76 29.25 -38.64
CA ARG A 430 -0.47 29.75 -38.00
C ARG A 430 -1.11 28.70 -37.08
N PHE A 431 -0.91 27.41 -37.39
CA PHE A 431 -1.43 26.29 -36.62
C PHE A 431 -0.35 25.20 -36.46
N ALA A 432 -0.03 24.84 -35.22
CA ALA A 432 0.84 23.69 -34.93
C ALA A 432 0.06 22.58 -34.21
N TYR A 433 0.04 21.39 -34.81
CA TYR A 433 -0.66 20.21 -34.31
C TYR A 433 0.34 19.24 -33.66
N GLN A 434 0.05 18.81 -32.44
CA GLN A 434 0.92 17.91 -31.69
C GLN A 434 0.14 16.71 -31.15
N LEU A 435 0.62 15.49 -31.39
CA LEU A 435 0.17 14.27 -30.71
C LEU A 435 1.19 13.90 -29.63
N VAL A 436 0.78 13.95 -28.36
CA VAL A 436 1.67 13.90 -27.20
C VAL A 436 1.43 12.63 -26.39
N PHE A 437 2.44 11.76 -26.25
CA PHE A 437 2.38 10.57 -25.39
C PHE A 437 2.64 10.92 -23.91
N ALA A 438 1.69 11.60 -23.28
CA ALA A 438 1.85 12.17 -21.94
C ALA A 438 2.06 11.12 -20.83
N SER A 439 1.56 9.89 -21.01
CA SER A 439 1.69 8.84 -19.98
C SER A 439 3.12 8.37 -19.74
N LEU A 440 4.02 8.48 -20.72
CA LEU A 440 5.43 8.13 -20.55
C LEU A 440 6.14 9.02 -19.51
N ALA A 441 5.66 10.26 -19.33
CA ALA A 441 6.28 11.27 -18.49
C ALA A 441 5.85 11.20 -17.01
N ARG A 442 4.85 10.38 -16.67
CA ARG A 442 4.27 10.30 -15.32
C ARG A 442 5.35 10.09 -14.24
N PRO A 443 5.22 10.73 -13.06
CA PRO A 443 6.07 10.45 -11.91
C PRO A 443 6.02 8.97 -11.59
N GLU A 444 7.15 8.44 -11.15
CA GLU A 444 7.31 7.02 -10.89
C GLU A 444 7.57 6.83 -9.38
N PRO A 445 6.53 6.56 -8.57
CA PRO A 445 6.67 6.48 -7.11
C PRO A 445 7.73 5.47 -6.67
N PHE A 446 7.93 4.41 -7.46
CA PHE A 446 8.99 3.44 -7.22
C PHE A 446 10.39 4.05 -7.29
N LEU A 447 10.65 4.98 -8.23
CA LEU A 447 11.96 5.66 -8.28
C LEU A 447 12.13 6.64 -7.13
N ASP A 448 11.06 7.27 -6.65
CA ASP A 448 11.11 8.13 -5.47
C ASP A 448 11.40 7.32 -4.21
N LEU A 449 10.83 6.11 -4.08
CA LEU A 449 11.16 5.17 -3.02
C LEU A 449 12.65 4.79 -3.02
N LEU A 450 13.28 4.62 -4.18
CA LEU A 450 14.69 4.24 -4.27
C LEU A 450 15.65 5.39 -3.92
N LYS A 451 15.24 6.66 -4.04
CA LYS A 451 16.12 7.83 -3.80
C LYS A 451 16.59 7.95 -2.35
N ASP A 452 15.69 7.68 -1.40
CA ASP A 452 15.93 7.93 0.03
C ASP A 452 16.39 6.67 0.78
N LYS A 453 16.57 5.56 0.06
CA LYS A 453 16.85 4.24 0.64
C LYS A 453 18.26 3.75 0.31
N THR A 454 18.98 3.37 1.35
CA THR A 454 20.31 2.75 1.26
C THR A 454 20.24 1.34 1.83
N LEU A 455 21.29 0.53 1.62
CA LEU A 455 21.38 -0.83 2.17
C LEU A 455 21.16 -0.88 3.70
N ASP A 456 21.48 0.21 4.42
CA ASP A 456 21.42 0.32 5.88
C ASP A 456 20.27 1.19 6.41
N SER A 457 19.57 2.01 5.60
CA SER A 457 18.51 2.91 6.09
C SER A 457 17.16 2.23 6.36
N ASP A 458 16.98 0.98 5.91
CA ASP A 458 15.74 0.19 6.10
C ASP A 458 15.65 -0.53 7.47
N PHE A 459 16.46 -0.11 8.46
CA PHE A 459 16.53 -0.74 9.80
C PHE A 459 15.65 -0.09 10.88
N THR A 460 15.02 1.05 10.61
CA THR A 460 14.12 1.69 11.57
C THR A 460 12.72 1.09 11.46
N ASN A 461 12.11 0.74 12.60
CA ASN A 461 10.79 0.10 12.72
C ASN A 461 9.60 0.91 12.15
N ASP A 462 9.85 2.04 11.49
CA ASP A 462 8.86 2.78 10.72
C ASP A 462 9.00 2.37 9.24
N ILE A 463 8.47 1.20 8.92
CA ILE A 463 8.30 0.74 7.55
C ILE A 463 6.98 1.37 7.06
N PRO A 464 6.99 2.30 6.08
CA PRO A 464 5.76 2.61 5.36
C PRO A 464 5.23 1.29 4.80
N GLU A 465 3.94 1.01 4.96
CA GLU A 465 3.31 -0.17 4.37
C GLU A 465 3.87 -0.41 2.97
N ALA A 466 4.30 -1.66 2.70
CA ALA A 466 4.72 -2.09 1.37
C ALA A 466 3.75 -1.48 0.35
N PRO A 467 4.19 -1.07 -0.86
CA PRO A 467 3.25 -0.60 -1.87
C PRO A 467 2.19 -1.68 -1.98
N ALA A 468 0.98 -1.33 -1.51
CA ALA A 468 -0.02 -2.33 -1.16
C ALA A 468 -0.21 -3.22 -2.38
N ASP A 469 -0.53 -4.49 -2.12
CA ASP A 469 -1.20 -5.34 -3.09
C ASP A 469 -2.59 -4.72 -3.36
N ASN A 470 -2.60 -3.51 -3.91
CA ASN A 470 -3.76 -2.76 -4.31
C ASN A 470 -4.29 -3.49 -5.52
N ASN A 471 -5.16 -4.45 -5.24
CA ASN A 471 -6.26 -4.85 -6.09
C ASN A 471 -7.24 -3.66 -6.34
N ASN A 472 -6.70 -2.45 -6.58
CA ASN A 472 -7.42 -1.27 -7.03
C ASN A 472 -6.83 -0.87 -8.38
N ASP A 473 -7.45 -1.39 -9.45
CA ASP A 473 -7.77 -0.75 -10.74
C ASP A 473 -6.78 0.17 -11.50
N ASP A 474 -5.53 0.36 -11.10
CA ASP A 474 -4.54 1.06 -11.92
C ASP A 474 -3.81 0.07 -12.85
N ASN A 475 -4.56 -0.49 -13.80
CA ASN A 475 -3.95 -1.24 -14.90
C ASN A 475 -2.92 -0.33 -15.61
N LEU A 476 -1.71 -0.84 -15.83
CA LEU A 476 -0.69 -0.17 -16.63
C LEU A 476 -1.33 0.27 -17.96
N TRP A 477 -1.14 1.53 -18.36
CA TRP A 477 -1.86 2.11 -19.50
C TRP A 477 -1.71 1.30 -20.80
N CYS A 478 -0.58 0.61 -20.97
CA CYS A 478 -0.28 -0.19 -22.14
C CYS A 478 -0.91 -1.60 -22.11
N GLU A 479 -1.56 -1.98 -21.00
CA GLU A 479 -2.34 -3.21 -20.85
C GLU A 479 -3.85 -2.99 -21.05
N ASP A 480 -4.32 -1.74 -20.91
CA ASP A 480 -5.70 -1.38 -21.24
C ASP A 480 -5.95 -1.42 -22.75
N LYS A 481 -6.66 -2.47 -23.19
CA LYS A 481 -7.05 -2.65 -24.60
C LYS A 481 -7.91 -1.49 -25.13
N GLY A 482 -8.70 -0.84 -24.28
CA GLY A 482 -9.51 0.34 -24.62
C GLY A 482 -8.63 1.54 -24.92
N ALA A 483 -7.70 1.85 -24.01
CA ALA A 483 -6.67 2.87 -24.21
C ALA A 483 -5.85 2.67 -25.48
N ILE A 484 -5.30 1.47 -25.68
CA ILE A 484 -4.50 1.14 -26.88
C ILE A 484 -5.31 1.43 -28.14
N LYS A 485 -6.55 0.93 -28.25
CA LYS A 485 -7.41 1.16 -29.42
C LYS A 485 -7.73 2.64 -29.65
N ARG A 486 -7.87 3.44 -28.59
CA ARG A 486 -8.07 4.90 -28.68
C ARG A 486 -6.84 5.58 -29.29
N ILE A 487 -5.65 5.23 -28.81
CA ILE A 487 -4.38 5.76 -29.32
C ILE A 487 -4.15 5.36 -30.78
N GLU A 488 -4.42 4.09 -31.12
CA GLU A 488 -4.33 3.61 -32.51
C GLU A 488 -5.25 4.41 -33.44
N LYS A 489 -6.46 4.75 -32.98
CA LYS A 489 -7.40 5.59 -33.73
C LYS A 489 -6.92 7.04 -33.86
N GLU A 490 -6.33 7.61 -32.81
CA GLU A 490 -5.77 8.95 -32.84
C GLU A 490 -4.58 9.07 -33.80
N ILE A 491 -3.70 8.06 -33.82
CA ILE A 491 -2.59 7.96 -34.77
C ILE A 491 -3.11 7.99 -36.21
N ASN A 492 -4.14 7.20 -36.52
CA ASN A 492 -4.73 7.18 -37.87
C ASN A 492 -5.31 8.55 -38.27
N ILE A 493 -6.08 9.19 -37.38
CA ILE A 493 -6.65 10.52 -37.67
C ILE A 493 -5.54 11.57 -37.83
N PHE A 494 -4.47 11.48 -37.03
CA PHE A 494 -3.33 12.39 -37.12
C PHE A 494 -2.60 12.21 -38.46
N ALA A 495 -2.39 10.97 -38.89
CA ALA A 495 -1.76 10.65 -40.17
C ALA A 495 -2.59 11.13 -41.36
N GLU A 496 -3.92 10.95 -41.35
CA GLU A 496 -4.83 11.49 -42.38
C GLU A 496 -4.74 13.03 -42.47
N LEU A 497 -4.73 13.71 -41.31
CA LEU A 497 -4.62 15.18 -41.25
C LEU A 497 -3.29 15.69 -41.81
N ILE A 498 -2.18 14.99 -41.53
CA ILE A 498 -0.88 15.29 -42.13
C ILE A 498 -1.00 15.18 -43.66
N GLN A 499 -1.48 14.05 -44.17
CA GLN A 499 -1.59 13.81 -45.60
C GLN A 499 -2.44 14.87 -46.32
N GLU A 500 -3.53 15.36 -45.70
CA GLU A 500 -4.39 16.39 -46.29
C GLU A 500 -3.75 17.79 -46.32
N LYS A 501 -2.89 18.13 -45.35
CA LYS A 501 -2.43 19.52 -45.11
C LYS A 501 -0.92 19.73 -45.22
N THR A 502 -0.13 18.72 -45.60
CA THR A 502 1.35 18.81 -45.67
C THR A 502 1.85 19.94 -46.59
N ASP A 503 1.13 20.24 -47.68
CA ASP A 503 1.50 21.27 -48.65
C ASP A 503 1.21 22.71 -48.17
N ALA A 504 0.37 22.88 -47.15
CA ALA A 504 0.03 24.19 -46.62
C ALA A 504 1.20 24.79 -45.81
N LYS A 505 1.56 26.05 -46.09
CA LYS A 505 2.69 26.72 -45.40
C LYS A 505 2.39 27.08 -43.94
N SER A 506 1.12 27.17 -43.57
CA SER A 506 0.66 27.59 -42.24
C SER A 506 0.60 26.49 -41.18
N PHE A 507 0.99 25.24 -41.51
CA PHE A 507 0.80 24.07 -40.65
C PHE A 507 2.12 23.38 -40.31
N VAL A 508 2.25 22.96 -39.05
CA VAL A 508 3.34 22.10 -38.54
C VAL A 508 2.72 20.97 -37.72
N PHE A 509 3.26 19.76 -37.87
CA PHE A 509 2.81 18.55 -37.20
C PHE A 509 3.98 17.91 -36.42
N ALA A 510 3.72 17.51 -35.18
CA ALA A 510 4.70 16.80 -34.38
C ALA A 510 4.07 15.67 -33.55
N ILE A 511 4.76 14.54 -33.45
CA ILE A 511 4.45 13.49 -32.49
C ILE A 511 5.54 13.55 -31.41
N THR A 512 5.16 13.73 -30.14
CA THR A 512 6.11 14.05 -29.06
C THR A 512 5.89 13.17 -27.83
N ALA A 513 6.93 13.08 -26.99
CA ALA A 513 6.87 12.52 -25.65
C ALA A 513 7.41 13.59 -24.68
N PRO A 514 6.60 14.13 -23.75
CA PRO A 514 6.97 15.32 -22.99
C PRO A 514 7.97 15.01 -21.87
N ASP A 515 8.97 15.87 -21.67
CA ASP A 515 10.02 15.67 -20.65
C ASP A 515 9.52 15.79 -19.20
N LYS A 516 8.43 16.52 -18.97
CA LYS A 516 7.84 16.75 -17.64
C LYS A 516 6.36 16.38 -17.64
N TYR A 517 5.95 15.64 -16.62
CA TYR A 517 4.54 15.49 -16.31
C TYR A 517 3.97 16.82 -15.85
N THR A 518 2.81 17.18 -16.36
CA THR A 518 2.01 18.30 -15.87
C THR A 518 0.80 17.68 -15.18
N GLU A 519 0.67 17.90 -13.87
CA GLU A 519 -0.47 17.37 -13.13
C GLU A 519 -1.77 17.93 -13.72
N PRO A 520 -2.77 17.07 -13.98
CA PRO A 520 -4.08 17.54 -14.38
C PRO A 520 -4.62 18.44 -13.27
N THR A 521 -5.16 19.60 -13.63
CA THR A 521 -5.78 20.49 -12.64
C THR A 521 -6.98 19.79 -11.98
N PRO A 522 -7.44 20.19 -10.79
CA PRO A 522 -8.60 19.55 -10.15
C PRO A 522 -9.84 19.49 -11.07
N ALA A 523 -10.01 20.48 -11.94
CA ALA A 523 -11.04 20.51 -12.98
C ALA A 523 -10.88 19.43 -14.08
N ASP A 524 -9.66 18.95 -14.31
CA ASP A 524 -9.33 17.89 -15.28
C ASP A 524 -9.62 16.47 -14.74
N LEU A 525 -9.67 16.33 -13.41
CA LEU A 525 -9.93 15.09 -12.66
C LEU A 525 -11.43 14.81 -12.47
N GLU A 526 -12.26 15.85 -12.33
CA GLU A 526 -13.71 15.71 -12.10
C GLU A 526 -14.51 15.20 -13.33
N VAL A 527 -13.92 15.25 -14.53
CA VAL A 527 -14.65 14.97 -15.80
C VAL A 527 -14.33 13.58 -16.39
N ASN A 528 -13.43 12.79 -15.79
CA ASN A 528 -13.13 11.46 -16.35
C ASN A 528 -12.57 10.49 -15.31
N SER A 529 -13.24 9.34 -15.14
CA SER A 529 -12.72 8.20 -14.39
C SER A 529 -11.66 7.40 -15.17
N GLU A 530 -11.42 7.70 -16.46
CA GLU A 530 -10.42 7.00 -17.28
C GLU A 530 -9.24 7.89 -17.71
N PHE A 531 -8.05 7.34 -17.47
CA PHE A 531 -6.71 7.94 -17.57
C PHE A 531 -6.38 8.58 -18.94
N ARG A 532 -5.71 9.75 -18.94
CA ARG A 532 -5.14 10.39 -20.16
C ARG A 532 -3.83 9.72 -20.58
N ILE A 533 -3.78 9.19 -21.81
CA ILE A 533 -2.63 8.40 -22.30
C ILE A 533 -1.92 9.04 -23.51
N ALA A 534 -2.67 9.61 -24.45
CA ALA A 534 -2.19 10.51 -25.50
C ALA A 534 -3.04 11.80 -25.52
N GLU A 535 -2.43 12.95 -25.87
CA GLU A 535 -3.10 14.26 -25.95
C GLU A 535 -2.84 14.93 -27.31
N PHE A 536 -3.88 15.44 -27.95
CA PHE A 536 -3.73 16.26 -29.16
C PHE A 536 -3.77 17.75 -28.81
N ARG A 537 -2.79 18.53 -29.26
CA ARG A 537 -2.67 19.99 -28.99
C ARG A 537 -2.62 20.78 -30.30
N VAL A 538 -3.23 21.97 -30.32
CA VAL A 538 -3.26 22.95 -31.40
C VAL A 538 -2.72 24.26 -30.86
N ILE A 539 -1.58 24.71 -31.35
CA ILE A 539 -0.98 25.99 -30.94
C ILE A 539 -1.34 27.04 -31.99
N ILE A 540 -1.93 28.16 -31.56
CA ILE A 540 -2.27 29.32 -32.40
C ILE A 540 -1.32 30.47 -32.03
N ASN A 541 -0.61 31.00 -33.03
CA ASN A 541 0.20 32.22 -32.90
C ASN A 541 -0.65 33.44 -33.28
N THR A 542 -0.63 34.50 -32.46
CA THR A 542 -1.32 35.78 -32.69
C THR A 542 -0.35 36.83 -33.26
N ASP A 543 -0.84 37.71 -34.14
CA ASP A 543 -0.05 38.68 -34.92
C ASP A 543 0.29 39.99 -34.18
N ASP A 544 0.36 40.01 -32.84
CA ASP A 544 0.59 41.27 -32.11
C ASP A 544 2.10 41.54 -31.90
N ASP A 545 2.65 42.40 -32.76
CA ASP A 545 3.89 43.15 -32.53
C ASP A 545 3.65 44.14 -31.36
N ASP A 546 4.20 43.86 -30.17
CA ASP A 546 4.83 44.85 -29.25
C ASP A 546 5.06 44.35 -27.81
N ASP A 547 4.65 43.14 -27.43
CA ASP A 547 5.01 42.57 -26.12
C ASP A 547 5.96 41.37 -26.26
N ASP A 548 7.13 41.47 -25.64
CA ASP A 548 8.17 40.42 -25.48
C ASP A 548 7.67 39.18 -24.68
N SER A 549 6.36 39.04 -24.50
CA SER A 549 5.67 37.90 -23.91
C SER A 549 4.81 37.19 -24.97
N GLY A 550 5.46 36.44 -25.85
CA GLY A 550 4.79 35.65 -26.90
C GLY A 550 3.63 34.82 -26.35
N SER A 551 2.40 35.27 -26.58
CA SER A 551 1.18 34.64 -26.09
C SER A 551 0.64 33.63 -27.12
N SER A 552 1.38 32.53 -27.32
CA SER A 552 0.89 31.39 -28.09
C SER A 552 -0.19 30.65 -27.28
N ALA A 553 -1.43 30.57 -27.77
CA ALA A 553 -2.51 29.84 -27.10
C ALA A 553 -2.49 28.36 -27.52
N VAL A 554 -2.43 27.44 -26.55
CA VAL A 554 -2.47 25.99 -26.79
C VAL A 554 -3.87 25.46 -26.53
N LEU A 555 -4.63 25.17 -27.58
CA LEU A 555 -5.90 24.44 -27.53
C LEU A 555 -5.63 22.94 -27.47
N THR A 556 -6.36 22.14 -26.70
CA THR A 556 -6.17 20.67 -26.66
C THR A 556 -7.46 19.95 -27.07
N ARG A 557 -7.39 18.82 -27.77
CA ARG A 557 -8.54 18.14 -28.42
C ARG A 557 -9.60 17.60 -27.46
N ARG A 558 -9.39 17.63 -26.14
CA ARG A 558 -10.54 17.52 -25.22
C ARG A 558 -11.57 18.64 -25.48
N GLN A 559 -11.16 19.81 -25.97
CA GLN A 559 -12.04 20.92 -26.34
C GLN A 559 -12.97 20.65 -27.54
N THR A 560 -12.87 19.50 -28.23
CA THR A 560 -13.68 19.24 -29.45
C THR A 560 -14.28 17.84 -29.58
N GLN A 561 -14.02 16.89 -28.66
CA GLN A 561 -14.49 15.49 -28.86
C GLN A 561 -15.48 14.95 -27.84
N HIS A 562 -15.71 15.60 -26.70
CA HIS A 562 -16.86 15.28 -25.86
C HIS A 562 -17.80 16.48 -25.78
N HIS A 563 -18.74 16.44 -26.71
CA HIS A 563 -19.84 17.39 -26.89
C HIS A 563 -19.38 18.71 -27.52
N GLY A 564 -20.19 19.30 -28.40
CA GLY A 564 -20.10 20.71 -28.79
C GLY A 564 -20.30 21.69 -27.62
N TRP A 565 -20.07 21.23 -26.39
CA TRP A 565 -20.08 21.97 -25.15
C TRP A 565 -18.77 22.79 -25.04
N ASP A 566 -17.58 22.23 -25.23
CA ASP A 566 -16.35 22.89 -24.77
C ASP A 566 -15.87 24.12 -25.56
N ALA A 567 -16.16 24.22 -26.86
CA ALA A 567 -15.82 25.42 -27.64
C ALA A 567 -16.59 26.65 -27.14
N LEU A 568 -17.90 26.50 -26.90
CA LEU A 568 -18.72 27.59 -26.37
C LEU A 568 -18.43 27.83 -24.88
N HIS A 569 -18.17 26.79 -24.08
CA HIS A 569 -17.81 26.92 -22.66
C HIS A 569 -16.49 27.68 -22.44
N ALA A 570 -15.44 27.36 -23.20
CA ALA A 570 -14.16 28.07 -23.11
C ALA A 570 -14.28 29.53 -23.58
N VAL A 571 -15.11 29.77 -24.61
CA VAL A 571 -15.39 31.11 -25.12
C VAL A 571 -16.19 31.95 -24.11
N VAL A 572 -17.26 31.39 -23.53
CA VAL A 572 -18.11 32.04 -22.52
C VAL A 572 -17.35 32.34 -21.22
N ARG A 573 -16.37 31.50 -20.84
CA ARG A 573 -15.61 31.63 -19.59
C ARG A 573 -14.41 32.59 -19.67
N HIS A 574 -13.80 32.77 -20.84
CA HIS A 574 -12.50 33.45 -20.96
C HIS A 574 -12.43 34.66 -21.91
N TYR A 575 -13.45 34.96 -22.73
CA TYR A 575 -13.38 36.04 -23.72
C TYR A 575 -14.15 37.33 -23.32
N PRO A 576 -13.67 38.52 -23.75
CA PRO A 576 -14.40 39.78 -23.62
C PRO A 576 -15.76 39.76 -24.35
N VAL A 577 -16.77 40.42 -23.75
CA VAL A 577 -18.20 40.41 -24.14
C VAL A 577 -18.44 40.77 -25.61
N ASP A 578 -17.60 41.66 -26.13
CA ASP A 578 -17.59 42.20 -27.50
C ASP A 578 -17.16 41.17 -28.55
N LYS A 579 -16.30 40.20 -28.22
CA LYS A 579 -15.87 39.12 -29.14
C LYS A 579 -16.76 37.88 -29.09
N LEU A 580 -17.58 37.73 -28.05
CA LEU A 580 -18.55 36.63 -27.94
C LEU A 580 -19.61 36.68 -29.04
N ILE A 581 -20.02 37.90 -29.43
CA ILE A 581 -20.99 38.14 -30.50
C ILE A 581 -20.45 37.65 -31.85
N ASP A 582 -19.16 37.88 -32.14
CA ASP A 582 -18.55 37.48 -33.41
C ASP A 582 -18.26 35.98 -33.49
N ILE A 583 -17.99 35.33 -32.35
CA ILE A 583 -17.83 33.87 -32.30
C ILE A 583 -19.19 33.16 -32.43
N VAL A 584 -20.26 33.69 -31.82
CA VAL A 584 -21.62 33.18 -32.02
C VAL A 584 -22.09 33.38 -33.47
N ARG A 585 -21.70 34.49 -34.12
CA ARG A 585 -21.91 34.70 -35.57
C ARG A 585 -21.18 33.65 -36.42
N LEU A 586 -19.90 33.36 -36.11
CA LEU A 586 -19.10 32.38 -36.86
C LEU A 586 -19.61 30.93 -36.69
N LEU A 587 -20.15 30.59 -35.52
CA LEU A 587 -20.69 29.27 -35.23
C LEU A 587 -22.12 29.07 -35.76
N SER A 588 -22.87 30.14 -36.04
CA SER A 588 -24.19 30.06 -36.68
C SER A 588 -24.13 29.92 -38.21
N ASP A 589 -23.02 30.32 -38.84
CA ASP A 589 -22.86 30.29 -40.31
C ASP A 589 -22.39 28.92 -40.85
N LEU A 590 -21.91 28.03 -39.97
CA LEU A 590 -21.69 26.62 -40.29
C LEU A 590 -23.03 25.89 -40.16
N GLU A 591 -23.40 25.00 -41.09
CA GLU A 591 -24.60 24.14 -41.03
C GLU A 591 -24.51 23.12 -39.86
N VAL A 592 -24.51 23.61 -38.62
CA VAL A 592 -24.40 22.83 -37.37
C VAL A 592 -25.79 22.55 -36.79
N GLU A 593 -26.88 23.00 -37.45
CA GLU A 593 -28.28 22.82 -37.01
C GLU A 593 -28.62 21.36 -36.63
N LYS A 594 -27.95 20.35 -37.21
CA LYS A 594 -28.21 18.92 -36.93
C LYS A 594 -27.46 18.34 -35.74
N SER A 595 -26.57 19.07 -35.07
CA SER A 595 -25.79 18.55 -33.92
C SER A 595 -26.14 19.18 -32.57
N TRP A 596 -27.12 20.09 -32.54
CA TRP A 596 -27.51 20.81 -31.33
C TRP A 596 -28.39 19.95 -30.40
N ASP A 597 -28.95 18.87 -30.92
CA ASP A 597 -29.66 17.82 -30.17
C ASP A 597 -28.82 17.21 -29.02
N LYS A 598 -27.49 17.39 -29.06
CA LYS A 598 -26.55 16.98 -28.00
C LYS A 598 -25.92 18.15 -27.24
N CYS A 599 -26.14 19.40 -27.66
CA CYS A 599 -25.41 20.59 -27.21
C CYS A 599 -26.35 21.81 -27.10
N ASN A 600 -27.05 21.99 -25.97
CA ASN A 600 -27.90 23.16 -25.77
C ASN A 600 -27.09 24.39 -25.29
N PRO A 601 -26.94 25.43 -26.12
CA PRO A 601 -26.20 26.65 -25.76
C PRO A 601 -26.81 27.40 -24.58
N LEU A 602 -28.14 27.32 -24.42
CA LEU A 602 -28.89 27.98 -23.35
C LEU A 602 -28.58 27.37 -21.97
N LEU A 603 -28.41 26.04 -21.89
CA LEU A 603 -27.98 25.37 -20.65
C LEU A 603 -26.57 25.78 -20.24
N ALA A 604 -25.64 25.82 -21.20
CA ALA A 604 -24.26 26.21 -20.96
C ALA A 604 -24.15 27.66 -20.46
N LEU A 605 -24.92 28.57 -21.09
CA LEU A 605 -24.99 29.96 -20.69
C LEU A 605 -25.43 30.08 -19.22
N VAL A 606 -26.52 29.42 -18.83
CA VAL A 606 -27.06 29.49 -17.46
C VAL A 606 -26.12 28.86 -16.42
N ARG A 607 -25.44 27.75 -16.75
CA ARG A 607 -24.55 27.05 -15.80
C ARG A 607 -23.25 27.79 -15.51
N PHE A 608 -22.70 28.51 -16.50
CA PHE A 608 -21.32 29.01 -16.42
C PHE A 608 -21.18 30.53 -16.57
N TYR A 609 -22.20 31.25 -17.02
CA TYR A 609 -22.15 32.70 -17.17
C TYR A 609 -22.70 33.42 -15.94
N THR A 610 -21.84 34.19 -15.27
CA THR A 610 -22.14 34.82 -13.97
C THR A 610 -22.16 36.35 -14.01
N LYS A 611 -22.26 36.97 -15.20
CA LYS A 611 -22.25 38.44 -15.38
C LYS A 611 -23.68 39.02 -15.42
N ASP A 612 -23.78 40.32 -15.16
CA ASP A 612 -25.05 41.04 -14.95
C ASP A 612 -25.97 41.09 -16.18
N ASN A 613 -25.41 40.93 -17.38
CA ASN A 613 -26.12 40.94 -18.66
C ASN A 613 -26.59 39.55 -19.12
N LEU A 614 -26.67 38.56 -18.22
CA LEU A 614 -27.18 37.22 -18.53
C LEU A 614 -28.57 37.27 -19.19
N ILE A 615 -29.46 38.14 -18.71
CA ILE A 615 -30.81 38.34 -19.27
C ILE A 615 -30.75 38.74 -20.75
N ASP A 616 -29.83 39.64 -21.11
CA ASP A 616 -29.70 40.11 -22.50
C ASP A 616 -29.19 39.00 -23.42
N PHE A 617 -28.29 38.15 -22.94
CA PHE A 617 -27.83 36.98 -23.68
C PHE A 617 -28.91 35.91 -23.83
N ILE A 618 -29.68 35.63 -22.77
CA ILE A 618 -30.82 34.70 -22.85
C ILE A 618 -31.81 35.21 -23.90
N ARG A 619 -32.17 36.50 -23.87
CA ARG A 619 -33.05 37.12 -24.88
C ARG A 619 -32.48 36.98 -26.29
N LEU A 620 -31.21 37.31 -26.49
CA LEU A 620 -30.56 37.18 -27.80
C LEU A 620 -30.58 35.73 -28.32
N PHE A 621 -30.35 34.75 -27.45
CA PHE A 621 -30.37 33.33 -27.82
C PHE A 621 -31.79 32.90 -28.24
N LEU A 622 -32.82 33.33 -27.49
CA LEU A 622 -34.22 33.06 -27.82
C LEU A 622 -34.68 33.76 -29.11
N GLU A 623 -34.28 35.02 -29.33
CA GLU A 623 -34.56 35.78 -30.57
C GLU A 623 -33.97 35.12 -31.82
N ARG A 624 -32.88 34.37 -31.65
CA ARG A 624 -32.21 33.62 -32.73
C ARG A 624 -32.76 32.22 -32.95
N GLY A 625 -33.87 31.87 -32.30
CA GLY A 625 -34.59 30.62 -32.53
C GLY A 625 -34.03 29.41 -31.77
N ILE A 626 -33.22 29.62 -30.73
CA ILE A 626 -32.79 28.53 -29.84
C ILE A 626 -34.00 28.07 -29.03
N ASP A 627 -34.30 26.77 -29.09
CA ASP A 627 -35.43 26.21 -28.38
C ASP A 627 -35.21 26.25 -26.85
N VAL A 628 -36.08 27.00 -26.17
CA VAL A 628 -36.09 27.18 -24.71
C VAL A 628 -36.32 25.86 -23.95
N ASN A 629 -36.96 24.88 -24.61
CA ASN A 629 -37.32 23.59 -24.03
C ASN A 629 -36.29 22.48 -24.27
N CYS A 630 -35.15 22.82 -24.87
CA CYS A 630 -34.05 21.88 -25.10
C CYS A 630 -33.56 21.25 -23.79
N LYS A 631 -33.33 19.93 -23.81
CA LYS A 631 -32.90 19.13 -22.66
C LYS A 631 -31.52 18.52 -22.87
N ASP A 632 -30.70 18.40 -21.83
CA ASP A 632 -29.46 17.60 -21.91
C ASP A 632 -29.74 16.09 -21.85
N LEU A 633 -28.67 15.28 -21.96
CA LEU A 633 -28.75 13.82 -21.89
C LEU A 633 -29.30 13.30 -20.57
N GLU A 634 -29.31 14.12 -19.52
CA GLU A 634 -29.82 13.81 -18.18
C GLU A 634 -31.23 14.39 -17.95
N GLY A 635 -31.85 14.96 -18.99
CA GLY A 635 -33.21 15.52 -18.96
C GLY A 635 -33.31 16.94 -18.41
N TRP A 636 -32.18 17.63 -18.20
CA TRP A 636 -32.18 18.99 -17.64
C TRP A 636 -32.58 20.03 -18.68
N ASN A 637 -33.46 20.96 -18.30
CA ASN A 637 -33.71 22.19 -19.06
C ASN A 637 -32.93 23.38 -18.44
N ALA A 638 -33.04 24.55 -19.08
CA ALA A 638 -32.36 25.76 -18.63
C ALA A 638 -32.87 26.23 -17.25
N LEU A 639 -34.16 26.11 -16.97
CA LEU A 639 -34.77 26.49 -15.67
C LEU A 639 -34.24 25.63 -14.52
N MET A 640 -34.14 24.31 -14.71
CA MET A 640 -33.53 23.41 -13.72
C MET A 640 -32.07 23.75 -13.45
N SER A 641 -31.31 23.99 -14.53
CA SER A 641 -29.89 24.35 -14.40
C SER A 641 -29.72 25.66 -13.64
N LEU A 642 -30.60 26.64 -13.86
CA LEU A 642 -30.65 27.89 -13.11
C LEU A 642 -30.86 27.62 -11.60
N CYS A 643 -31.86 26.82 -11.26
CA CYS A 643 -32.18 26.47 -9.87
C CYS A 643 -31.06 25.67 -9.18
N GLN A 644 -30.27 24.88 -9.92
CA GLN A 644 -29.17 24.10 -9.37
C GLN A 644 -27.90 24.93 -9.12
N CYS A 645 -27.54 25.82 -10.04
CA CYS A 645 -26.27 26.54 -10.00
C CYS A 645 -26.25 27.70 -8.99
N TYR A 646 -27.40 28.15 -8.49
CA TYR A 646 -27.53 29.37 -7.69
C TYR A 646 -26.84 29.37 -6.30
N LYS A 647 -26.17 28.27 -5.92
CA LYS A 647 -25.43 28.16 -4.64
C LYS A 647 -24.18 29.03 -4.56
N HIS A 648 -23.68 29.59 -5.68
CA HIS A 648 -22.45 30.39 -5.68
C HIS A 648 -22.56 31.65 -6.56
N ASN A 649 -22.51 32.84 -5.94
CA ASN A 649 -22.11 34.13 -6.55
C ASN A 649 -22.85 34.60 -7.82
N TYR A 650 -24.16 34.87 -7.73
CA TYR A 650 -24.86 35.66 -8.74
C TYR A 650 -25.35 37.01 -8.18
N THR A 651 -25.08 38.08 -8.93
CA THR A 651 -25.43 39.49 -8.67
C THR A 651 -26.80 39.91 -9.25
N TYR A 652 -27.44 39.07 -10.07
CA TYR A 652 -28.77 39.34 -10.63
C TYR A 652 -29.92 38.77 -9.77
N LYS A 653 -31.14 39.25 -9.98
CA LYS A 653 -32.35 38.77 -9.30
C LYS A 653 -32.83 37.48 -9.98
N LEU A 654 -32.76 36.34 -9.28
CA LEU A 654 -33.21 35.03 -9.76
C LEU A 654 -34.66 35.09 -10.30
N MET A 655 -35.50 35.86 -9.61
CA MET A 655 -36.88 36.18 -10.00
C MET A 655 -36.99 36.64 -11.46
N ASP A 656 -36.13 37.55 -11.93
CA ASP A 656 -36.25 38.15 -13.26
C ASP A 656 -35.91 37.14 -14.37
N VAL A 657 -34.92 36.28 -14.12
CA VAL A 657 -34.52 35.22 -15.07
C VAL A 657 -35.55 34.09 -15.10
N VAL A 658 -36.09 33.71 -13.93
CA VAL A 658 -37.20 32.77 -13.83
C VAL A 658 -38.41 33.27 -14.62
N ARG A 659 -38.81 34.54 -14.42
CA ARG A 659 -39.92 35.15 -15.18
C ARG A 659 -39.65 35.12 -16.67
N LEU A 660 -38.45 35.51 -17.10
CA LEU A 660 -38.08 35.47 -18.52
C LEU A 660 -38.25 34.07 -19.12
N PHE A 661 -37.79 33.02 -18.44
CA PHE A 661 -37.94 31.66 -18.96
C PHE A 661 -39.40 31.19 -19.01
N LEU A 662 -40.18 31.48 -17.97
CA LEU A 662 -41.62 31.14 -17.93
C LEU A 662 -42.41 31.90 -18.99
N ASP A 663 -42.18 33.21 -19.14
CA ASP A 663 -42.79 34.06 -20.18
C ASP A 663 -42.40 33.61 -21.58
N SER A 664 -41.20 33.05 -21.74
CA SER A 664 -40.70 32.50 -23.00
C SER A 664 -41.24 31.09 -23.30
N GLY A 665 -42.08 30.52 -22.42
CA GLY A 665 -42.71 29.22 -22.64
C GLY A 665 -41.83 28.01 -22.33
N ILE A 666 -40.88 28.13 -21.40
CA ILE A 666 -40.18 26.95 -20.87
C ILE A 666 -41.18 26.03 -20.16
N ASP A 667 -41.02 24.71 -20.30
CA ASP A 667 -41.81 23.71 -19.60
C ASP A 667 -41.29 23.54 -18.15
N PRO A 668 -42.01 24.04 -17.13
CA PRO A 668 -41.60 23.93 -15.73
C PRO A 668 -41.72 22.49 -15.20
N ASN A 669 -42.47 21.62 -15.90
CA ASN A 669 -42.78 20.25 -15.51
C ASN A 669 -41.80 19.21 -16.08
N CYS A 670 -40.75 19.66 -16.77
CA CYS A 670 -39.62 18.81 -17.09
C CYS A 670 -39.14 18.08 -15.83
N LYS A 671 -38.60 16.87 -16.02
CA LYS A 671 -37.95 16.08 -14.98
C LYS A 671 -36.57 15.62 -15.44
N THR A 672 -35.58 15.68 -14.57
CA THR A 672 -34.28 15.01 -14.82
C THR A 672 -34.47 13.50 -14.82
N LYS A 673 -33.45 12.71 -15.20
CA LYS A 673 -33.46 11.24 -15.06
C LYS A 673 -33.69 10.76 -13.62
N ILE A 674 -33.40 11.61 -12.64
CA ILE A 674 -33.62 11.34 -11.21
C ILE A 674 -35.02 11.77 -10.77
N GLY A 675 -35.89 12.21 -11.69
CA GLY A 675 -37.26 12.63 -11.41
C GLY A 675 -37.39 14.05 -10.85
N ASN A 676 -36.30 14.81 -10.79
CA ASN A 676 -36.27 16.14 -10.18
C ASN A 676 -36.88 17.20 -11.12
N ASN A 677 -37.80 18.03 -10.64
CA ASN A 677 -38.29 19.21 -11.35
C ASN A 677 -37.58 20.50 -10.89
N ALA A 678 -37.91 21.64 -11.50
CA ALA A 678 -37.30 22.92 -11.12
C ALA A 678 -37.62 23.35 -9.68
N LEU A 679 -38.86 23.11 -9.20
CA LEU A 679 -39.29 23.42 -7.83
C LEU A 679 -38.43 22.68 -6.81
N TYR A 680 -38.17 21.39 -7.05
CA TYR A 680 -37.27 20.58 -6.23
C TYR A 680 -35.88 21.22 -6.12
N LEU A 681 -35.27 21.57 -7.26
CA LEU A 681 -33.91 22.12 -7.29
C LEU A 681 -33.86 23.49 -6.59
N LEU A 682 -34.92 24.29 -6.71
CA LEU A 682 -35.04 25.58 -6.05
C LEU A 682 -35.06 25.41 -4.53
N CYS A 683 -35.98 24.61 -3.99
CA CYS A 683 -36.12 24.41 -2.54
C CYS A 683 -34.85 23.80 -1.89
N ARG A 684 -34.07 23.01 -2.64
CA ARG A 684 -32.83 22.39 -2.14
C ARG A 684 -31.61 23.35 -2.16
N ASN A 685 -31.60 24.32 -3.06
CA ASN A 685 -30.38 25.09 -3.35
C ASN A 685 -30.50 26.59 -3.06
N TYR A 686 -31.70 27.12 -2.87
CA TYR A 686 -31.94 28.55 -2.72
C TYR A 686 -32.59 28.89 -1.37
N HIS A 687 -31.93 29.71 -0.57
CA HIS A 687 -32.37 30.07 0.80
C HIS A 687 -32.24 31.59 1.03
N LYS A 688 -32.80 32.41 0.13
CA LYS A 688 -32.86 33.88 0.27
C LYS A 688 -34.30 34.37 0.47
N ASN A 689 -34.44 35.63 0.89
CA ASN A 689 -35.72 36.26 1.27
C ASN A 689 -36.81 36.26 0.18
N ASP A 690 -36.44 36.15 -1.10
CA ASP A 690 -37.35 36.09 -2.24
C ASP A 690 -37.75 34.66 -2.63
N LEU A 691 -37.26 33.62 -1.94
CA LEU A 691 -37.63 32.22 -2.19
C LEU A 691 -39.15 32.02 -2.21
N LEU A 692 -39.87 32.59 -1.24
CA LEU A 692 -41.32 32.47 -1.13
C LEU A 692 -42.02 32.99 -2.40
N GLN A 693 -41.58 34.14 -2.90
CA GLN A 693 -42.13 34.78 -4.11
C GLN A 693 -41.83 33.95 -5.37
N ILE A 694 -40.63 33.35 -5.46
CA ILE A 694 -40.25 32.52 -6.60
C ILE A 694 -41.05 31.21 -6.59
N VAL A 695 -41.26 30.61 -5.41
CA VAL A 695 -42.12 29.43 -5.25
C VAL A 695 -43.56 29.76 -5.62
N GLU A 696 -44.07 30.93 -5.22
CA GLU A 696 -45.40 31.40 -5.63
C GLU A 696 -45.53 31.46 -7.14
N LEU A 697 -44.56 32.11 -7.81
CA LEU A 697 -44.52 32.20 -9.27
C LEU A 697 -44.45 30.82 -9.95
N PHE A 698 -43.67 29.88 -9.42
CA PHE A 698 -43.63 28.50 -9.91
C PHE A 698 -45.01 27.83 -9.80
N LEU A 699 -45.70 27.97 -8.66
CA LEU A 699 -47.03 27.41 -8.43
C LEU A 699 -48.13 28.08 -9.25
N GLU A 700 -47.96 29.35 -9.62
CA GLU A 700 -48.82 30.07 -10.56
C GLU A 700 -48.60 29.60 -12.00
N SER A 701 -47.36 29.28 -12.37
CA SER A 701 -46.99 28.77 -13.71
C SER A 701 -47.49 27.35 -14.02
N GLY A 702 -48.12 26.67 -13.05
CA GLY A 702 -48.65 25.32 -13.22
C GLY A 702 -47.61 24.21 -13.05
N ILE A 703 -46.55 24.45 -12.27
CA ILE A 703 -45.61 23.38 -11.90
C ILE A 703 -46.31 22.29 -11.06
N ASP A 704 -45.98 21.03 -11.32
CA ASP A 704 -46.48 19.86 -10.61
C ASP A 704 -45.87 19.82 -9.21
N VAL A 705 -46.64 20.29 -8.23
CA VAL A 705 -46.28 20.28 -6.80
C VAL A 705 -46.13 18.86 -6.23
N ASN A 706 -46.75 17.86 -6.88
CA ASN A 706 -46.73 16.46 -6.48
C ASN A 706 -45.61 15.64 -7.14
N CYS A 707 -44.72 16.30 -7.90
CA CYS A 707 -43.56 15.64 -8.47
C CYS A 707 -42.69 15.02 -7.36
N ARG A 708 -42.30 13.77 -7.57
CA ARG A 708 -41.40 13.03 -6.69
C ARG A 708 -40.12 12.70 -7.43
N ASN A 709 -38.99 12.80 -6.74
CA ASN A 709 -37.72 12.30 -7.25
C ASN A 709 -37.67 10.76 -7.16
N ASN A 710 -36.60 10.15 -7.67
CA ASN A 710 -36.37 8.71 -7.57
C ASN A 710 -36.24 8.20 -6.12
N ASP A 711 -35.98 9.12 -5.17
CA ASP A 711 -36.00 8.83 -3.75
C ASP A 711 -37.39 8.97 -3.11
N GLY A 712 -38.44 9.27 -3.88
CA GLY A 712 -39.81 9.42 -3.40
C GLY A 712 -40.11 10.73 -2.65
N TRP A 713 -39.15 11.67 -2.56
CA TRP A 713 -39.34 12.95 -1.87
C TRP A 713 -40.20 13.92 -2.70
N ASN A 714 -41.04 14.71 -2.01
CA ASN A 714 -41.78 15.86 -2.58
C ASN A 714 -41.15 17.20 -2.16
N ALA A 715 -41.69 18.32 -2.64
CA ALA A 715 -41.19 19.67 -2.31
C ALA A 715 -41.17 19.96 -0.78
N LEU A 716 -42.17 19.50 -0.02
CA LEU A 716 -42.24 19.73 1.42
C LEU A 716 -41.10 19.04 2.19
N HIS A 717 -40.71 17.83 1.81
CA HIS A 717 -39.57 17.15 2.46
C HIS A 717 -38.28 17.99 2.35
N PHE A 718 -38.05 18.65 1.21
CA PHE A 718 -36.86 19.47 1.01
C PHE A 718 -36.92 20.81 1.73
N VAL A 719 -38.08 21.46 1.77
CA VAL A 719 -38.26 22.65 2.60
C VAL A 719 -37.95 22.32 4.06
N ILE A 720 -38.41 21.17 4.56
CA ILE A 720 -38.10 20.74 5.93
C ILE A 720 -36.60 20.48 6.16
N GLU A 721 -35.92 19.85 5.20
CA GLU A 721 -34.51 19.48 5.32
C GLU A 721 -33.56 20.68 5.25
N TYR A 722 -33.90 21.70 4.46
CA TYR A 722 -32.96 22.76 4.10
C TYR A 722 -33.41 24.18 4.48
N TYR A 723 -34.66 24.37 4.94
CA TYR A 723 -35.20 25.67 5.30
C TYR A 723 -35.67 25.72 6.75
N HIS A 724 -35.04 26.59 7.55
CA HIS A 724 -35.25 26.68 9.00
C HIS A 724 -35.62 28.08 9.49
N GLU A 725 -36.35 28.86 8.68
CA GLU A 725 -36.80 30.21 9.02
C GLU A 725 -38.27 30.23 9.51
N GLU A 726 -38.72 31.38 10.04
CA GLU A 726 -40.05 31.55 10.66
C GLU A 726 -41.22 31.52 9.65
N ASP A 727 -40.98 31.97 8.43
CA ASP A 727 -41.93 31.97 7.31
C ASP A 727 -42.09 30.58 6.67
N MET A 728 -41.47 29.53 7.23
CA MET A 728 -41.67 28.14 6.78
C MET A 728 -43.15 27.76 6.70
N ILE A 729 -43.97 28.24 7.64
CA ILE A 729 -45.41 28.01 7.67
C ILE A 729 -46.11 28.46 6.37
N GLU A 730 -45.61 29.50 5.70
CA GLU A 730 -46.18 29.99 4.44
C GLU A 730 -45.93 29.02 3.28
N PHE A 731 -44.78 28.33 3.23
CA PHE A 731 -44.57 27.24 2.27
C PHE A 731 -45.59 26.12 2.45
N PHE A 732 -45.89 25.73 3.70
CA PHE A 732 -46.92 24.74 3.98
C PHE A 732 -48.30 25.23 3.53
N ARG A 733 -48.67 26.47 3.83
CA ARG A 733 -49.95 27.05 3.38
C ARG A 733 -50.06 27.02 1.85
N MET A 734 -49.04 27.49 1.14
CA MET A 734 -49.02 27.56 -0.33
C MET A 734 -49.09 26.16 -0.96
N PHE A 735 -48.26 25.21 -0.51
CA PHE A 735 -48.25 23.86 -1.08
C PHE A 735 -49.52 23.07 -0.75
N ILE A 736 -50.07 23.20 0.47
CA ILE A 736 -51.34 22.57 0.84
C ILE A 736 -52.48 23.15 0.01
N GLN A 737 -52.52 24.47 -0.21
CA GLN A 737 -53.52 25.12 -1.06
C GLN A 737 -53.48 24.60 -2.50
N LYS A 738 -52.28 24.31 -3.02
CA LYS A 738 -52.07 23.73 -4.36
C LYS A 738 -52.25 22.20 -4.40
N GLY A 739 -52.64 21.58 -3.29
CA GLY A 739 -52.99 20.17 -3.23
C GLY A 739 -51.79 19.22 -3.19
N ILE A 740 -50.71 19.60 -2.50
CA ILE A 740 -49.59 18.69 -2.26
C ILE A 740 -50.02 17.46 -1.46
N ASP A 741 -49.53 16.29 -1.86
CA ASP A 741 -49.67 15.04 -1.14
C ASP A 741 -48.71 15.01 0.05
N VAL A 742 -49.25 15.28 1.23
CA VAL A 742 -48.52 15.24 2.51
C VAL A 742 -48.17 13.81 2.93
N ASN A 743 -48.83 12.79 2.38
CA ASN A 743 -48.64 11.39 2.76
C ASN A 743 -47.62 10.65 1.89
N CYS A 744 -46.97 11.34 0.95
CA CYS A 744 -45.90 10.71 0.19
C CYS A 744 -44.77 10.28 1.12
N LYS A 745 -44.23 9.08 0.86
CA LYS A 745 -43.09 8.53 1.59
C LYS A 745 -41.87 8.53 0.67
N ASN A 746 -40.73 8.92 1.21
CA ASN A 746 -39.45 8.72 0.54
C ASN A 746 -39.02 7.23 0.59
N ASN A 747 -37.87 6.90 0.01
CA ASN A 747 -37.30 5.55 0.00
C ASN A 747 -36.92 5.06 1.41
N ASP A 748 -36.75 5.98 2.37
CA ASP A 748 -36.60 5.64 3.77
C ASP A 748 -37.94 5.43 4.47
N GLY A 749 -39.08 5.47 3.76
CA GLY A 749 -40.40 5.36 4.36
C GLY A 749 -40.83 6.63 5.13
N CYS A 750 -40.03 7.69 5.15
CA CYS A 750 -40.34 8.93 5.86
C CYS A 750 -41.41 9.73 5.10
N ASN A 751 -42.45 10.17 5.81
CA ASN A 751 -43.36 11.21 5.35
C ASN A 751 -42.91 12.59 5.87
N VAL A 752 -43.64 13.65 5.50
CA VAL A 752 -43.31 15.02 5.90
C VAL A 752 -43.39 15.24 7.42
N LEU A 753 -44.23 14.47 8.14
CA LEU A 753 -44.29 14.54 9.60
C LEU A 753 -43.01 14.00 10.25
N LEU A 754 -42.53 12.83 9.80
CA LEU A 754 -41.28 12.27 10.30
C LEU A 754 -40.09 13.20 10.00
N ALA A 755 -40.04 13.77 8.80
CA ALA A 755 -39.04 14.78 8.45
C ALA A 755 -39.12 16.02 9.35
N LEU A 756 -40.33 16.52 9.63
CA LEU A 756 -40.55 17.68 10.49
C LEU A 756 -40.02 17.42 11.91
N CYS A 757 -40.39 16.30 12.51
CA CYS A 757 -39.94 15.89 13.85
C CYS A 757 -38.42 15.68 13.94
N ARG A 758 -37.76 15.35 12.83
CA ARG A 758 -36.32 15.10 12.76
C ARG A 758 -35.50 16.37 12.61
N ASN A 759 -35.92 17.28 11.74
CA ASN A 759 -35.07 18.35 11.22
C ASN A 759 -35.57 19.77 11.56
N TYR A 760 -36.75 19.94 12.17
CA TYR A 760 -37.32 21.25 12.45
C TYR A 760 -37.56 21.49 13.94
N ALA A 761 -37.13 22.67 14.43
CA ALA A 761 -37.21 23.01 15.85
C ALA A 761 -37.37 24.54 16.07
N LYS A 762 -38.49 25.10 15.60
CA LYS A 762 -38.87 26.52 15.74
C LYS A 762 -40.30 26.67 16.27
N ASP A 763 -40.64 27.84 16.82
CA ASP A 763 -41.87 28.07 17.59
C ASP A 763 -43.17 27.79 16.82
N ASN A 764 -43.16 27.95 15.50
CA ASN A 764 -44.27 27.63 14.59
C ASN A 764 -44.42 26.11 14.30
N PHE A 765 -43.63 25.22 14.93
CA PHE A 765 -43.72 23.76 14.76
C PHE A 765 -45.14 23.26 15.01
N ILE A 766 -45.78 23.71 16.09
CA ILE A 766 -47.14 23.32 16.47
C ILE A 766 -48.15 23.75 15.41
N ASP A 767 -48.00 24.96 14.86
CA ASP A 767 -48.86 25.46 13.79
C ASP A 767 -48.72 24.61 12.52
N ILE A 768 -47.49 24.25 12.14
CA ILE A 768 -47.21 23.38 10.99
C ILE A 768 -47.78 21.98 11.22
N LEU A 769 -47.62 21.42 12.43
CA LEU A 769 -48.19 20.12 12.80
C LEU A 769 -49.72 20.15 12.69
N ASN A 770 -50.38 21.20 13.18
CA ASN A 770 -51.82 21.38 13.05
C ASN A 770 -52.27 21.48 11.58
N LEU A 771 -51.50 22.16 10.72
CA LEU A 771 -51.79 22.20 9.28
C LEU A 771 -51.70 20.82 8.62
N LEU A 772 -50.68 20.03 8.97
CA LEU A 772 -50.52 18.67 8.46
C LEU A 772 -51.63 17.73 8.94
N LEU A 773 -52.00 17.80 10.23
CA LEU A 773 -53.11 17.05 10.83
C LEU A 773 -54.44 17.42 10.16
N GLY A 774 -54.70 18.72 9.95
CA GLY A 774 -55.88 19.21 9.24
C GLY A 774 -55.99 18.70 7.80
N ARG A 775 -54.88 18.29 7.18
CA ARG A 775 -54.86 17.71 5.83
C ARG A 775 -54.89 16.17 5.81
N GLY A 776 -54.93 15.52 6.96
CA GLY A 776 -55.02 14.06 7.08
C GLY A 776 -53.68 13.35 6.87
N ILE A 777 -52.60 13.89 7.44
CA ILE A 777 -51.30 13.20 7.50
C ILE A 777 -51.41 11.86 8.25
N ASP A 778 -50.77 10.81 7.72
CA ASP A 778 -50.63 9.51 8.35
C ASP A 778 -49.69 9.62 9.56
N ILE A 779 -50.28 9.82 10.73
CA ILE A 779 -49.55 9.95 11.99
C ILE A 779 -48.82 8.67 12.41
N ASN A 780 -49.28 7.52 11.91
CA ASN A 780 -48.72 6.20 12.22
C ASN A 780 -47.71 5.73 11.18
N CYS A 781 -47.27 6.63 10.30
CA CYS A 781 -46.20 6.37 9.36
C CYS A 781 -44.93 5.94 10.12
N LYS A 782 -44.29 4.90 9.59
CA LYS A 782 -42.99 4.41 10.05
C LYS A 782 -41.99 4.51 8.92
N ASP A 783 -40.77 4.90 9.28
CA ASP A 783 -39.65 4.84 8.36
C ASP A 783 -39.11 3.41 8.20
N ARG A 784 -38.01 3.26 7.47
CA ARG A 784 -37.33 2.00 7.17
C ARG A 784 -36.71 1.32 8.39
N PHE A 785 -36.61 2.04 9.51
CA PHE A 785 -36.13 1.53 10.79
C PHE A 785 -37.29 1.20 11.73
N GLY A 786 -38.54 1.35 11.27
CA GLY A 786 -39.74 1.16 12.09
C GLY A 786 -40.04 2.33 13.03
N GLU A 787 -39.40 3.49 12.85
CA GLU A 787 -39.56 4.66 13.73
C GLU A 787 -40.75 5.52 13.30
N ASN A 788 -41.60 5.88 14.27
CA ASN A 788 -42.72 6.82 14.10
C ASN A 788 -42.36 8.21 14.66
N ALA A 789 -43.30 9.17 14.58
CA ALA A 789 -43.03 10.54 15.00
C ALA A 789 -42.63 10.66 16.49
N LEU A 790 -43.16 9.81 17.38
CA LEU A 790 -42.76 9.80 18.79
C LEU A 790 -41.28 9.42 18.97
N HIS A 791 -40.74 8.48 18.20
CA HIS A 791 -39.32 8.12 18.26
C HIS A 791 -38.41 9.31 17.92
N TYR A 792 -38.79 10.05 16.86
CA TYR A 792 -38.09 11.25 16.43
C TYR A 792 -38.19 12.38 17.46
N VAL A 793 -39.39 12.68 17.98
CA VAL A 793 -39.56 13.71 19.00
C VAL A 793 -38.80 13.35 20.29
N SER A 794 -38.80 12.08 20.73
CA SER A 794 -38.01 11.64 21.89
C SER A 794 -36.50 11.74 21.70
N THR A 795 -36.01 11.77 20.46
CA THR A 795 -34.58 11.83 20.15
C THR A 795 -34.08 13.23 19.84
N PHE A 796 -34.85 14.01 19.06
CA PHE A 796 -34.42 15.28 18.47
C PHE A 796 -35.13 16.50 19.05
N CYS A 797 -36.32 16.35 19.63
CA CYS A 797 -37.05 17.49 20.19
C CYS A 797 -36.50 17.88 21.56
N CYS A 798 -35.83 19.02 21.62
CA CYS A 798 -35.27 19.61 22.84
C CYS A 798 -35.84 21.01 23.12
N GLN A 799 -37.10 21.26 22.75
CA GLN A 799 -37.71 22.59 22.81
C GLN A 799 -38.67 22.74 23.99
N ASP A 800 -38.97 23.98 24.37
CA ASP A 800 -39.81 24.26 25.55
C ASP A 800 -41.28 23.82 25.35
N TYR A 801 -41.72 23.77 24.08
CA TYR A 801 -43.04 23.24 23.66
C TYR A 801 -43.02 21.73 23.34
N ALA A 802 -41.97 20.98 23.73
CA ALA A 802 -41.90 19.54 23.46
C ALA A 802 -43.10 18.79 24.05
N THR A 803 -43.53 19.13 25.27
CA THR A 803 -44.69 18.54 25.93
C THR A 803 -45.96 18.71 25.08
N GLU A 804 -46.19 19.91 24.52
CA GLU A 804 -47.33 20.17 23.63
C GLU A 804 -47.27 19.35 22.33
N ILE A 805 -46.08 19.11 21.77
CA ILE A 805 -45.92 18.22 20.60
C ILE A 805 -46.30 16.79 20.96
N PHE A 806 -45.81 16.28 22.09
CA PHE A 806 -46.16 14.93 22.57
C PHE A 806 -47.67 14.82 22.78
N GLU A 807 -48.29 15.79 23.47
CA GLU A 807 -49.73 15.82 23.69
C GLU A 807 -50.50 15.81 22.37
N LEU A 808 -50.13 16.67 21.42
CA LEU A 808 -50.81 16.79 20.14
C LEU A 808 -50.68 15.52 19.29
N LEU A 809 -49.48 14.92 19.22
CA LEU A 809 -49.28 13.66 18.50
C LEU A 809 -50.10 12.52 19.12
N ILE A 810 -50.18 12.47 20.46
CA ILE A 810 -50.89 11.40 21.14
C ILE A 810 -52.40 11.58 21.05
N GLN A 811 -52.92 12.80 21.23
CA GLN A 811 -54.34 13.12 21.03
C GLN A 811 -54.79 12.83 19.58
N SER A 812 -53.87 12.95 18.62
CA SER A 812 -54.11 12.67 17.21
C SER A 812 -54.05 11.17 16.86
N GLY A 813 -53.85 10.29 17.84
CA GLY A 813 -53.97 8.83 17.67
C GLY A 813 -52.70 8.12 17.16
N ILE A 814 -51.51 8.64 17.49
CA ILE A 814 -50.25 7.92 17.23
C ILE A 814 -50.16 6.64 18.08
N ASP A 815 -49.59 5.58 17.51
CA ASP A 815 -49.27 4.35 18.23
C ASP A 815 -48.11 4.60 19.22
N VAL A 816 -48.48 4.87 20.47
CA VAL A 816 -47.56 5.11 21.59
C VAL A 816 -46.66 3.90 21.87
N ASN A 817 -47.13 2.69 21.54
CA ASN A 817 -46.42 1.44 21.80
C ASN A 817 -45.64 0.92 20.59
N CYS A 818 -45.52 1.72 19.53
CA CYS A 818 -44.68 1.42 18.39
C CYS A 818 -43.25 1.11 18.84
N LYS A 819 -42.68 0.06 18.26
CA LYS A 819 -41.29 -0.31 18.43
C LYS A 819 -40.59 -0.21 17.08
N ASN A 820 -39.39 0.35 17.08
CA ASN A 820 -38.51 0.32 15.92
C ASN A 820 -37.93 -1.10 15.72
N ASP A 821 -37.17 -1.32 14.65
CA ASP A 821 -36.65 -2.64 14.27
C ASP A 821 -35.67 -3.21 15.30
N GLU A 822 -35.06 -2.36 16.12
CA GLU A 822 -34.22 -2.74 17.26
C GLU A 822 -35.02 -2.94 18.57
N GLY A 823 -36.35 -2.85 18.51
CA GLY A 823 -37.23 -3.02 19.67
C GLY A 823 -37.29 -1.82 20.62
N TRP A 824 -36.78 -0.65 20.25
CA TRP A 824 -36.90 0.57 21.04
C TRP A 824 -38.29 1.17 20.91
N ASN A 825 -38.87 1.64 22.01
CA ASN A 825 -40.03 2.52 21.99
C ASN A 825 -39.60 3.96 22.33
N ALA A 826 -40.55 4.90 22.28
CA ALA A 826 -40.29 6.31 22.57
C ALA A 826 -39.66 6.54 23.96
N LEU A 827 -40.12 5.84 25.00
CA LEU A 827 -39.58 5.96 26.37
C LEU A 827 -38.10 5.53 26.46
N LEU A 828 -37.73 4.43 25.82
CA LEU A 828 -36.35 3.94 25.76
C LEU A 828 -35.43 4.95 25.07
N LEU A 829 -35.87 5.55 23.96
CA LEU A 829 -35.11 6.60 23.25
C LEU A 829 -35.00 7.87 24.09
N LEU A 830 -36.05 8.27 24.78
CA LEU A 830 -36.06 9.41 25.69
C LEU A 830 -34.99 9.23 26.80
N CYS A 831 -34.95 8.06 27.43
CA CYS A 831 -33.93 7.71 28.43
C CYS A 831 -32.49 7.66 27.86
N ARG A 832 -32.32 7.48 26.54
CA ARG A 832 -31.02 7.41 25.87
C ARG A 832 -30.51 8.78 25.43
N ASN A 833 -31.36 9.59 24.80
CA ASN A 833 -30.95 10.73 23.99
C ASN A 833 -31.36 12.10 24.54
N TYR A 834 -32.34 12.18 25.44
CA TYR A 834 -32.93 13.47 25.83
C TYR A 834 -31.93 14.39 26.55
N GLN A 835 -31.83 15.64 26.10
CA GLN A 835 -30.75 16.55 26.49
C GLN A 835 -31.17 17.71 27.41
N LYS A 836 -32.46 17.97 27.62
CA LYS A 836 -32.93 19.00 28.56
C LYS A 836 -33.31 18.37 29.90
N ASP A 837 -32.83 18.97 30.99
CA ASP A 837 -32.98 18.39 32.33
C ASP A 837 -34.40 18.63 32.88
N ASP A 838 -35.09 19.69 32.45
CA ASP A 838 -36.29 20.16 33.18
C ASP A 838 -37.60 19.46 32.75
N LEU A 839 -37.70 18.98 31.51
CA LEU A 839 -38.97 18.49 30.93
C LEU A 839 -39.08 16.96 30.81
N ILE A 840 -38.00 16.22 31.03
CA ILE A 840 -38.03 14.75 30.82
C ILE A 840 -39.02 14.05 31.74
N THR A 841 -39.15 14.49 33.00
CA THR A 841 -40.07 13.87 33.97
C THR A 841 -41.52 14.06 33.54
N GLU A 842 -41.88 15.26 33.09
CA GLU A 842 -43.22 15.57 32.57
C GLU A 842 -43.53 14.75 31.32
N ILE A 843 -42.59 14.62 30.39
CA ILE A 843 -42.76 13.79 29.19
C ILE A 843 -42.88 12.30 29.53
N VAL A 844 -42.11 11.80 30.51
CA VAL A 844 -42.23 10.42 30.97
C VAL A 844 -43.60 10.19 31.61
N GLU A 845 -44.09 11.11 32.45
CA GLU A 845 -45.43 11.06 33.03
C GLU A 845 -46.50 11.02 31.93
N LEU A 846 -46.42 11.93 30.97
CA LEU A 846 -47.34 12.00 29.83
C LEU A 846 -47.38 10.70 29.02
N LEU A 847 -46.22 10.14 28.66
CA LEU A 847 -46.14 8.87 27.93
C LEU A 847 -46.74 7.71 28.72
N VAL A 848 -46.55 7.70 30.05
CA VAL A 848 -47.09 6.66 30.94
C VAL A 848 -48.60 6.78 31.11
N ASP A 849 -49.12 7.99 31.32
CA ASP A 849 -50.56 8.25 31.43
C ASP A 849 -51.32 7.82 30.17
N LEU A 850 -50.65 7.86 29.03
CA LEU A 850 -51.18 7.49 27.72
C LEU A 850 -50.89 6.03 27.34
N GLY A 851 -50.35 5.24 28.28
CA GLY A 851 -50.27 3.78 28.20
C GLY A 851 -49.06 3.25 27.45
N ILE A 852 -47.92 3.96 27.46
CA ILE A 852 -46.66 3.39 26.96
C ILE A 852 -46.26 2.15 27.77
N ASP A 853 -45.76 1.12 27.10
CA ASP A 853 -45.19 -0.06 27.71
C ASP A 853 -43.85 0.28 28.37
N VAL A 854 -43.90 0.64 29.66
CA VAL A 854 -42.73 0.93 30.50
C VAL A 854 -41.78 -0.27 30.58
N ASN A 855 -42.29 -1.49 30.37
CA ASN A 855 -41.53 -2.73 30.41
C ASN A 855 -41.08 -3.22 29.02
N CYS A 856 -41.15 -2.34 28.02
CA CYS A 856 -40.62 -2.61 26.68
C CYS A 856 -39.12 -2.97 26.74
N LYS A 857 -38.73 -3.83 25.81
CA LYS A 857 -37.39 -4.40 25.71
C LYS A 857 -36.88 -4.26 24.29
N THR A 858 -35.67 -3.73 24.16
CA THR A 858 -34.94 -3.76 22.89
C THR A 858 -34.53 -5.18 22.54
N LEU A 859 -34.09 -5.39 21.29
CA LEU A 859 -33.52 -6.66 20.86
C LEU A 859 -32.35 -7.07 21.74
N ASP A 860 -31.47 -6.17 22.16
CA ASP A 860 -30.36 -6.47 23.10
C ASP A 860 -30.80 -6.73 24.56
N GLY A 861 -32.11 -6.70 24.81
CA GLY A 861 -32.69 -6.87 26.13
C GLY A 861 -32.51 -5.65 27.04
N TRP A 862 -32.68 -4.43 26.54
CA TRP A 862 -32.62 -3.24 27.38
C TRP A 862 -34.02 -2.75 27.72
N ASN A 863 -34.25 -2.40 28.99
CA ASN A 863 -35.43 -1.63 29.40
C ASN A 863 -35.07 -0.16 29.66
N ALA A 864 -36.08 0.68 29.92
CA ALA A 864 -35.90 2.11 30.15
C ALA A 864 -34.88 2.41 31.26
N LEU A 865 -34.91 1.64 32.36
CA LEU A 865 -34.01 1.83 33.50
C LEU A 865 -32.54 1.51 33.15
N VAL A 866 -32.29 0.44 32.39
CA VAL A 866 -30.95 0.11 31.90
C VAL A 866 -30.42 1.18 30.94
N ALA A 867 -31.26 1.64 30.00
CA ALA A 867 -30.90 2.70 29.07
C ALA A 867 -30.54 4.00 29.82
N LEU A 868 -31.35 4.36 30.83
CA LEU A 868 -31.13 5.52 31.70
C LEU A 868 -29.78 5.41 32.44
N CYS A 869 -29.51 4.30 33.14
CA CYS A 869 -28.26 4.13 33.88
C CYS A 869 -27.01 4.13 32.97
N ARG A 870 -27.13 3.64 31.73
CA ARG A 870 -26.02 3.58 30.78
C ARG A 870 -25.76 4.91 30.08
N TYR A 871 -26.77 5.57 29.54
CA TYR A 871 -26.60 6.71 28.63
C TYR A 871 -26.90 8.07 29.26
N TYR A 872 -27.86 8.14 30.18
CA TYR A 872 -28.27 9.40 30.78
C TYR A 872 -27.24 9.87 31.82
N LYS A 873 -26.59 11.02 31.59
CA LYS A 873 -25.50 11.55 32.45
C LYS A 873 -25.83 12.91 33.09
N ARG A 874 -27.11 13.17 33.34
CA ARG A 874 -27.63 14.42 33.93
C ARG A 874 -27.88 14.29 35.44
N ALA A 875 -28.05 15.44 36.11
CA ALA A 875 -28.18 15.52 37.58
C ALA A 875 -29.53 14.98 38.08
N ASN A 876 -30.59 15.27 37.34
CA ASN A 876 -31.98 14.82 37.56
C ASN A 876 -32.21 13.31 37.27
N LEU A 877 -31.17 12.53 36.93
CA LEU A 877 -31.29 11.09 36.67
C LEU A 877 -32.04 10.37 37.80
N ILE A 878 -31.78 10.76 39.05
CA ILE A 878 -32.42 10.17 40.23
C ILE A 878 -33.93 10.35 40.17
N ASP A 879 -34.41 11.50 39.73
CA ASP A 879 -35.83 11.82 39.70
C ASP A 879 -36.54 11.05 38.57
N VAL A 880 -35.89 10.93 37.40
CA VAL A 880 -36.36 10.06 36.31
C VAL A 880 -36.37 8.59 36.73
N ALA A 881 -35.32 8.12 37.41
CA ALA A 881 -35.25 6.74 37.90
C ALA A 881 -36.33 6.45 38.94
N LYS A 882 -36.58 7.38 39.89
CA LYS A 882 -37.68 7.28 40.86
C LYS A 882 -39.01 7.16 40.15
N LEU A 883 -39.26 8.02 39.16
CA LEU A 883 -40.49 8.00 38.37
C LEU A 883 -40.68 6.66 37.65
N LEU A 884 -39.67 6.16 36.93
CA LEU A 884 -39.75 4.84 36.26
C LEU A 884 -40.04 3.70 37.24
N ILE A 885 -39.44 3.73 38.43
CA ILE A 885 -39.67 2.74 39.50
C ILE A 885 -41.11 2.84 40.03
N GLN A 886 -41.61 4.05 40.26
CA GLN A 886 -43.02 4.29 40.65
C GLN A 886 -43.99 3.76 39.60
N GLN A 887 -43.63 3.89 38.32
CA GLN A 887 -44.38 3.36 37.18
C GLN A 887 -44.12 1.86 36.91
N LYS A 888 -43.59 1.13 37.90
CA LYS A 888 -43.44 -0.33 37.92
C LYS A 888 -42.59 -0.88 36.75
N VAL A 889 -41.52 -0.16 36.38
CA VAL A 889 -40.47 -0.73 35.52
C VAL A 889 -39.85 -1.96 36.20
N ASN A 890 -39.59 -3.03 35.45
CA ASN A 890 -38.93 -4.21 35.98
C ASN A 890 -37.46 -3.90 36.32
N ILE A 891 -37.21 -3.62 37.59
CA ILE A 891 -35.89 -3.24 38.10
C ILE A 891 -34.84 -4.35 37.96
N ASN A 892 -35.26 -5.61 37.98
CA ASN A 892 -34.38 -6.79 37.93
C ASN A 892 -34.17 -7.34 36.53
N TYR A 893 -34.52 -6.57 35.50
CA TYR A 893 -34.30 -6.98 34.13
C TYR A 893 -32.82 -6.98 33.77
N THR A 894 -32.41 -7.96 32.96
CA THR A 894 -31.03 -8.14 32.50
C THR A 894 -30.94 -8.07 30.99
N THR A 895 -29.90 -7.39 30.49
CA THR A 895 -29.54 -7.39 29.07
C THR A 895 -29.05 -8.75 28.61
N PHE A 896 -28.85 -8.90 27.29
CA PHE A 896 -28.20 -10.07 26.71
C PHE A 896 -26.79 -10.33 27.21
N ASP A 897 -26.13 -9.36 27.85
CA ASP A 897 -24.85 -9.57 28.54
C ASP A 897 -25.04 -10.00 30.01
N GLY A 898 -26.26 -10.34 30.44
CA GLY A 898 -26.61 -10.67 31.81
C GLY A 898 -26.53 -9.48 32.79
N CYS A 899 -26.46 -8.24 32.29
CA CYS A 899 -26.27 -7.06 33.13
C CYS A 899 -27.60 -6.41 33.50
N ASN A 900 -27.85 -6.17 34.79
CA ASN A 900 -28.95 -5.32 35.25
C ASN A 900 -28.55 -3.83 35.28
N ALA A 901 -29.50 -2.96 35.64
CA ALA A 901 -29.28 -1.51 35.70
C ALA A 901 -28.14 -1.11 36.66
N LEU A 902 -27.97 -1.81 37.79
CA LEU A 902 -26.89 -1.56 38.75
C LEU A 902 -25.51 -1.84 38.13
N LEU A 903 -25.36 -2.94 37.38
CA LEU A 903 -24.12 -3.27 36.68
C LEU A 903 -23.77 -2.20 35.64
N HIS A 904 -24.75 -1.74 34.85
CA HIS A 904 -24.55 -0.64 33.90
C HIS A 904 -24.19 0.68 34.58
N LEU A 905 -24.85 0.99 35.71
CA LEU A 905 -24.57 2.15 36.52
C LEU A 905 -23.11 2.13 37.02
N CYS A 906 -22.67 1.05 37.68
CA CYS A 906 -21.31 0.93 38.21
C CYS A 906 -20.23 0.94 37.12
N ARG A 907 -20.55 0.54 35.88
CA ARG A 907 -19.62 0.51 34.75
C ARG A 907 -19.50 1.85 34.02
N TYR A 908 -20.62 2.53 33.78
CA TYR A 908 -20.69 3.66 32.85
C TYR A 908 -21.04 5.01 33.51
N TYR A 909 -21.48 5.03 34.77
CA TYR A 909 -21.90 6.26 35.45
C TYR A 909 -20.84 6.76 36.43
N GLN A 910 -20.28 7.94 36.14
CA GLN A 910 -19.10 8.49 36.84
C GLN A 910 -19.36 9.87 37.47
N LYS A 911 -20.61 10.16 37.88
CA LYS A 911 -21.00 11.46 38.47
C LYS A 911 -21.08 11.42 40.00
N ASP A 912 -21.13 12.62 40.61
CA ASP A 912 -21.08 12.85 42.06
C ASP A 912 -22.29 12.28 42.84
N ASN A 913 -23.37 11.90 42.16
CA ASN A 913 -24.58 11.34 42.75
C ASN A 913 -24.69 9.80 42.55
N LEU A 914 -23.61 9.11 42.13
CA LEU A 914 -23.56 7.66 41.94
C LEU A 914 -24.07 6.88 43.17
N TYR A 915 -23.67 7.30 44.37
CA TYR A 915 -24.09 6.68 45.62
C TYR A 915 -25.62 6.73 45.78
N ASP A 916 -26.22 7.90 45.53
CA ASP A 916 -27.65 8.12 45.75
C ASP A 916 -28.51 7.32 44.76
N ILE A 917 -28.10 7.24 43.49
CA ILE A 917 -28.80 6.41 42.51
C ILE A 917 -28.60 4.91 42.78
N ALA A 918 -27.39 4.46 43.15
CA ALA A 918 -27.18 3.06 43.54
C ALA A 918 -28.04 2.69 44.76
N LYS A 919 -28.11 3.59 45.75
CA LYS A 919 -28.97 3.45 46.92
C LYS A 919 -30.44 3.37 46.56
N LEU A 920 -30.92 4.25 45.67
CA LEU A 920 -32.30 4.21 45.18
C LEU A 920 -32.63 2.84 44.55
N LEU A 921 -31.76 2.33 43.66
CA LEU A 921 -31.99 1.04 43.01
C LEU A 921 -32.00 -0.12 44.02
N LEU A 922 -31.08 -0.12 44.99
CA LEU A 922 -30.99 -1.14 46.03
C LEU A 922 -32.16 -1.09 47.02
N ASP A 923 -32.60 0.11 47.40
CA ASP A 923 -33.77 0.31 48.27
C ASP A 923 -35.06 -0.19 47.60
N ASN A 924 -35.11 -0.20 46.27
CA ASN A 924 -36.24 -0.70 45.48
C ASN A 924 -36.05 -2.15 44.98
N GLY A 925 -35.11 -2.90 45.55
CA GLY A 925 -35.01 -4.34 45.36
C GLY A 925 -34.30 -4.79 44.08
N ILE A 926 -33.39 -3.99 43.52
CA ILE A 926 -32.47 -4.49 42.49
C ILE A 926 -31.57 -5.60 43.05
N ASP A 927 -31.36 -6.66 42.28
CA ASP A 927 -30.48 -7.76 42.66
C ASP A 927 -29.02 -7.29 42.66
N VAL A 928 -28.48 -7.08 43.87
CA VAL A 928 -27.09 -6.69 44.10
C VAL A 928 -26.09 -7.77 43.63
N ASN A 929 -26.52 -9.02 43.55
CA ASN A 929 -25.69 -10.18 43.21
C ASN A 929 -25.80 -10.60 41.74
N CYS A 930 -26.48 -9.81 40.91
CA CYS A 930 -26.53 -10.00 39.46
C CYS A 930 -25.12 -10.03 38.86
N LYS A 931 -24.92 -10.86 37.84
CA LYS A 931 -23.63 -11.10 37.20
C LYS A 931 -23.74 -11.01 35.69
N SER A 932 -22.79 -10.32 35.08
CA SER A 932 -22.66 -10.32 33.63
C SER A 932 -22.31 -11.71 33.10
N HIS A 933 -22.38 -11.88 31.77
CA HIS A 933 -21.88 -13.06 31.09
C HIS A 933 -20.38 -13.32 31.28
N ALA A 934 -19.60 -12.30 31.66
CA ALA A 934 -18.20 -12.46 32.08
C ALA A 934 -18.07 -12.89 33.56
N GLY A 935 -19.19 -13.08 34.27
CA GLY A 935 -19.22 -13.38 35.70
C GLY A 935 -18.92 -12.18 36.59
N LEU A 936 -18.94 -10.95 36.07
CA LEU A 936 -18.63 -9.75 36.85
C LEU A 936 -19.88 -9.29 37.62
N ASN A 937 -19.75 -9.05 38.92
CA ASN A 937 -20.78 -8.39 39.74
C ASN A 937 -20.55 -6.86 39.80
N ALA A 938 -21.45 -6.13 40.45
CA ALA A 938 -21.34 -4.67 40.59
C ALA A 938 -20.02 -4.22 41.26
N LEU A 939 -19.52 -5.00 42.23
CA LEU A 939 -18.26 -4.71 42.93
C LEU A 939 -17.06 -4.80 41.99
N HIS A 940 -16.98 -5.83 41.13
CA HIS A 940 -15.92 -5.93 40.11
C HIS A 940 -15.92 -4.72 39.18
N LEU A 941 -17.10 -4.33 38.69
CA LEU A 941 -17.24 -3.20 37.77
C LEU A 941 -16.87 -1.87 38.43
N LEU A 942 -17.27 -1.65 39.67
CA LEU A 942 -16.91 -0.44 40.42
C LEU A 942 -15.41 -0.40 40.76
N CYS A 943 -14.83 -1.54 41.16
CA CYS A 943 -13.40 -1.67 41.39
C CYS A 943 -12.57 -1.43 40.13
N HIS A 944 -13.08 -1.79 38.95
CA HIS A 944 -12.41 -1.56 37.67
C HIS A 944 -12.65 -0.13 37.15
N TYR A 945 -13.91 0.29 36.96
CA TYR A 945 -14.28 1.54 36.28
C TYR A 945 -14.63 2.73 37.19
N GLY A 946 -14.84 2.52 38.49
CA GLY A 946 -15.30 3.56 39.42
C GLY A 946 -14.28 4.69 39.64
N THR A 947 -14.78 5.93 39.76
CA THR A 947 -13.99 7.15 39.97
C THR A 947 -13.63 7.40 41.44
N LYS A 948 -12.64 8.27 41.65
CA LYS A 948 -11.93 8.48 42.94
C LYS A 948 -12.82 8.90 44.12
N LYS A 949 -13.84 9.73 43.91
CA LYS A 949 -14.56 10.44 45.00
C LYS A 949 -15.69 9.63 45.65
N ASN A 950 -16.41 8.81 44.89
CA ASN A 950 -17.65 8.14 45.35
C ASN A 950 -17.63 6.62 45.24
N ALA A 951 -16.59 6.05 44.64
CA ALA A 951 -16.44 4.61 44.60
C ALA A 951 -16.42 4.03 46.03
N MET A 952 -15.83 4.75 46.98
CA MET A 952 -15.67 4.27 48.35
C MET A 952 -17.02 4.09 49.08
N GLU A 953 -17.88 5.10 49.05
CA GLU A 953 -19.21 5.09 49.66
C GLU A 953 -20.12 4.09 48.96
N THR A 954 -19.99 3.98 47.63
CA THR A 954 -20.77 3.02 46.84
C THR A 954 -20.30 1.58 47.11
N VAL A 955 -19.00 1.32 47.28
CA VAL A 955 -18.48 0.01 47.72
C VAL A 955 -19.03 -0.34 49.10
N ARG A 956 -18.99 0.60 50.06
CA ARG A 956 -19.57 0.37 51.39
C ARG A 956 -21.04 -0.01 51.31
N LEU A 957 -21.81 0.75 50.52
CA LEU A 957 -23.23 0.49 50.28
C LEU A 957 -23.45 -0.91 49.70
N LEU A 958 -22.74 -1.30 48.64
CA LEU A 958 -22.91 -2.61 48.02
C LEU A 958 -22.63 -3.75 49.02
N ILE A 959 -21.61 -3.60 49.87
CA ILE A 959 -21.29 -4.58 50.92
C ILE A 959 -22.36 -4.61 52.00
N GLU A 960 -22.85 -3.46 52.45
CA GLU A 960 -23.96 -3.36 53.41
C GLU A 960 -25.26 -3.98 52.89
N ARG A 961 -25.47 -3.96 51.56
CA ARG A 961 -26.62 -4.62 50.91
C ARG A 961 -26.38 -6.07 50.55
N GLY A 962 -25.27 -6.68 50.98
CA GLY A 962 -25.03 -8.12 50.86
C GLY A 962 -24.50 -8.57 49.51
N ILE A 963 -23.72 -7.74 48.81
CA ILE A 963 -22.96 -8.20 47.64
C ILE A 963 -21.96 -9.30 48.05
N ASP A 964 -21.86 -10.36 47.24
CA ASP A 964 -20.85 -11.39 47.42
C ASP A 964 -19.46 -10.83 47.06
N VAL A 965 -18.71 -10.43 48.10
CA VAL A 965 -17.36 -9.86 48.01
C VAL A 965 -16.35 -10.89 47.47
N ASN A 966 -16.62 -12.19 47.66
CA ASN A 966 -15.73 -13.28 47.29
C ASN A 966 -16.06 -13.94 45.96
N TRP A 967 -17.08 -13.43 45.25
CA TRP A 967 -17.41 -13.92 43.93
C TRP A 967 -16.21 -13.82 42.98
N LYS A 968 -16.01 -14.86 42.16
CA LYS A 968 -14.96 -14.91 41.15
C LYS A 968 -15.58 -14.80 39.76
N ALA A 969 -15.08 -13.86 38.97
CA ALA A 969 -15.45 -13.72 37.57
C ALA A 969 -14.93 -14.90 36.74
N LYS A 970 -15.33 -14.99 35.47
CA LYS A 970 -14.94 -16.10 34.59
C LYS A 970 -13.44 -16.18 34.30
N ASP A 971 -12.66 -15.14 34.59
CA ASP A 971 -11.21 -15.14 34.51
C ASP A 971 -10.53 -15.57 35.83
N GLY A 972 -11.32 -15.92 36.86
CA GLY A 972 -10.85 -16.27 38.19
C GLY A 972 -10.59 -15.05 39.09
N CYS A 973 -10.71 -13.82 38.59
CA CYS A 973 -10.48 -12.63 39.39
C CYS A 973 -11.61 -12.43 40.41
N ASN A 974 -11.27 -12.04 41.64
CA ASN A 974 -12.22 -11.42 42.57
C ASN A 974 -12.14 -9.89 42.51
N ALA A 975 -12.97 -9.19 43.28
CA ALA A 975 -13.00 -7.73 43.31
C ALA A 975 -11.65 -7.09 43.70
N LEU A 976 -10.89 -7.72 44.60
CA LEU A 976 -9.56 -7.24 45.00
C LEU A 976 -8.57 -7.30 43.82
N ILE A 977 -8.55 -8.41 43.07
CA ILE A 977 -7.72 -8.52 41.85
C ILE A 977 -8.16 -7.49 40.81
N ALA A 978 -9.46 -7.34 40.58
CA ALA A 978 -9.99 -6.35 39.63
C ALA A 978 -9.59 -4.91 39.97
N LEU A 979 -9.58 -4.55 41.27
CA LEU A 979 -9.09 -3.27 41.77
C LEU A 979 -7.58 -3.12 41.55
N CYS A 980 -6.79 -4.12 41.93
CA CYS A 980 -5.33 -4.09 41.78
C CYS A 980 -4.87 -4.11 40.31
N ARG A 981 -5.71 -4.53 39.35
CA ARG A 981 -5.41 -4.42 37.91
C ARG A 981 -5.37 -2.97 37.41
N GLU A 982 -6.14 -2.09 38.06
CA GLU A 982 -6.32 -0.68 37.72
C GLU A 982 -5.75 0.22 38.84
N CYS A 983 -4.42 0.17 39.04
CA CYS A 983 -3.73 0.79 40.18
C CYS A 983 -3.68 2.34 40.19
N ASP A 984 -4.33 3.02 39.24
CA ASP A 984 -4.20 4.49 39.06
C ASP A 984 -5.18 5.29 39.95
N LYS A 985 -5.81 4.64 40.94
CA LYS A 985 -6.80 5.26 41.84
C LYS A 985 -6.10 5.85 43.07
N GLU A 986 -6.34 7.13 43.36
CA GLU A 986 -5.83 7.79 44.58
C GLU A 986 -6.34 7.11 45.85
N SER A 987 -7.58 6.62 45.83
CA SER A 987 -8.21 5.91 46.95
C SER A 987 -7.91 4.40 46.97
N LEU A 988 -6.90 3.94 46.22
CA LEU A 988 -6.55 2.52 46.14
C LEU A 988 -6.24 1.91 47.52
N PRO A 989 -5.40 2.51 48.39
CA PRO A 989 -5.14 1.95 49.73
C PRO A 989 -6.41 1.83 50.58
N GLU A 990 -7.30 2.81 50.52
CA GLU A 990 -8.54 2.86 51.30
C GLU A 990 -9.55 1.80 50.83
N ILE A 991 -9.72 1.64 49.52
CA ILE A 991 -10.63 0.61 48.96
C ILE A 991 -10.05 -0.79 49.23
N VAL A 992 -8.73 -0.99 49.05
CA VAL A 992 -8.07 -2.27 49.38
C VAL A 992 -8.28 -2.59 50.86
N LYS A 993 -8.03 -1.63 51.76
CA LYS A 993 -8.24 -1.79 53.19
C LYS A 993 -9.68 -2.18 53.51
N LEU A 994 -10.67 -1.51 52.92
CA LEU A 994 -12.08 -1.85 53.13
C LEU A 994 -12.43 -3.25 52.63
N LEU A 995 -12.00 -3.63 51.42
CA LEU A 995 -12.29 -4.97 50.89
C LEU A 995 -11.70 -6.05 51.79
N LEU A 996 -10.47 -5.85 52.27
CA LEU A 996 -9.81 -6.74 53.23
C LEU A 996 -10.59 -6.80 54.55
N GLU A 997 -10.91 -5.67 55.18
CA GLU A 997 -11.70 -5.59 56.41
C GLU A 997 -13.07 -6.27 56.29
N ARG A 998 -13.64 -6.33 55.08
CA ARG A 998 -14.92 -6.97 54.78
C ARG A 998 -14.76 -8.43 54.30
N GLY A 999 -13.58 -9.01 54.45
CA GLY A 999 -13.34 -10.45 54.27
C GLY A 999 -13.16 -10.91 52.82
N VAL A 1000 -12.66 -10.05 51.93
CA VAL A 1000 -12.27 -10.49 50.57
C VAL A 1000 -11.12 -11.50 50.65
N GLU A 1001 -11.19 -12.55 49.84
CA GLU A 1001 -10.16 -13.58 49.74
C GLU A 1001 -8.87 -13.00 49.14
N VAL A 1002 -7.91 -12.66 50.01
CA VAL A 1002 -6.63 -12.05 49.64
C VAL A 1002 -5.76 -12.94 48.73
N ASN A 1003 -5.90 -14.26 48.87
CA ASN A 1003 -5.10 -15.27 48.17
C ASN A 1003 -5.75 -15.81 46.90
N CYS A 1004 -6.80 -15.13 46.40
CA CYS A 1004 -7.39 -15.44 45.11
C CYS A 1004 -6.34 -15.35 43.99
N LYS A 1005 -6.51 -16.18 42.96
CA LYS A 1005 -5.68 -16.21 41.76
C LYS A 1005 -6.56 -16.23 40.53
N ASP A 1006 -6.19 -15.47 39.52
CA ASP A 1006 -6.80 -15.58 38.19
C ASP A 1006 -6.35 -16.88 37.48
N HIS A 1007 -6.89 -17.12 36.29
CA HIS A 1007 -6.55 -18.30 35.48
C HIS A 1007 -5.08 -18.35 35.02
N GLU A 1008 -4.36 -17.23 35.09
CA GLU A 1008 -2.92 -17.15 34.81
C GLU A 1008 -2.04 -17.32 36.06
N GLY A 1009 -2.67 -17.56 37.21
CA GLY A 1009 -2.00 -17.72 38.51
C GLY A 1009 -1.64 -16.40 39.20
N TRP A 1010 -2.11 -15.25 38.70
CA TRP A 1010 -1.83 -13.95 39.30
C TRP A 1010 -2.72 -13.70 40.51
N ASN A 1011 -2.11 -13.28 41.61
CA ASN A 1011 -2.81 -12.72 42.77
C ASN A 1011 -2.72 -11.19 42.77
N ALA A 1012 -3.38 -10.54 43.73
CA ALA A 1012 -3.38 -9.08 43.89
C ALA A 1012 -1.96 -8.48 43.96
N LEU A 1013 -1.01 -9.19 44.60
CA LEU A 1013 0.36 -8.72 44.77
C LEU A 1013 1.11 -8.57 43.44
N HIS A 1014 0.92 -9.51 42.51
CA HIS A 1014 1.54 -9.45 41.19
C HIS A 1014 1.12 -8.20 40.41
N PHE A 1015 -0.18 -7.88 40.43
CA PHE A 1015 -0.69 -6.69 39.76
C PHE A 1015 -0.20 -5.40 40.41
N VAL A 1016 -0.16 -5.34 41.75
CA VAL A 1016 0.37 -4.19 42.49
C VAL A 1016 1.85 -3.95 42.17
N CYS A 1017 2.69 -4.99 42.22
CA CYS A 1017 4.11 -4.86 41.87
C CYS A 1017 4.33 -4.45 40.40
N ARG A 1018 3.49 -4.95 39.48
CA ARG A 1018 3.58 -4.65 38.05
C ARG A 1018 3.06 -3.29 37.63
N LYS A 1019 2.03 -2.74 38.29
CA LYS A 1019 1.36 -1.51 37.82
C LYS A 1019 1.31 -0.38 38.83
N CYS A 1020 1.30 -0.65 40.14
CA CYS A 1020 1.08 0.39 41.15
C CYS A 1020 2.14 1.49 41.10
N PRO A 1021 1.74 2.78 41.14
CA PRO A 1021 2.67 3.90 41.28
C PRO A 1021 3.34 3.88 42.67
N ARG A 1022 4.56 4.43 42.75
CA ARG A 1022 5.42 4.38 43.95
C ARG A 1022 4.75 4.96 45.20
N GLU A 1023 3.93 6.00 45.04
CA GLU A 1023 3.22 6.69 46.13
C GLU A 1023 2.31 5.74 46.94
N HIS A 1024 1.55 4.87 46.25
CA HIS A 1024 0.61 3.94 46.89
C HIS A 1024 1.21 2.54 47.10
N LEU A 1025 2.29 2.22 46.39
CA LEU A 1025 2.90 0.88 46.37
C LEU A 1025 3.22 0.35 47.77
N TYR A 1026 3.91 1.13 48.59
CA TYR A 1026 4.28 0.71 49.95
C TYR A 1026 3.04 0.43 50.80
N ALA A 1027 2.06 1.34 50.78
CA ALA A 1027 0.84 1.21 51.58
C ALA A 1027 0.02 -0.03 51.18
N VAL A 1028 -0.18 -0.26 49.89
CA VAL A 1028 -0.98 -1.40 49.39
C VAL A 1028 -0.26 -2.72 49.62
N VAL A 1029 1.05 -2.83 49.35
CA VAL A 1029 1.82 -4.06 49.63
C VAL A 1029 1.79 -4.35 51.13
N ARG A 1030 2.01 -3.33 51.98
CA ARG A 1030 1.92 -3.49 53.43
C ARG A 1030 0.56 -4.03 53.88
N LEU A 1031 -0.55 -3.51 53.33
CA LEU A 1031 -1.90 -4.01 53.63
C LEU A 1031 -2.07 -5.48 53.22
N LEU A 1032 -1.67 -5.84 52.01
CA LEU A 1032 -1.76 -7.23 51.53
C LEU A 1032 -0.91 -8.19 52.37
N VAL A 1033 0.27 -7.77 52.79
CA VAL A 1033 1.16 -8.56 53.67
C VAL A 1033 0.58 -8.73 55.07
N ILE A 1034 0.00 -7.67 55.66
CA ILE A 1034 -0.68 -7.74 56.97
C ILE A 1034 -1.82 -8.77 56.93
N TRP A 1035 -2.50 -8.89 55.79
CA TRP A 1035 -3.58 -9.85 55.57
C TRP A 1035 -3.11 -11.21 55.07
N ASN A 1036 -1.82 -11.55 55.19
CA ASN A 1036 -1.24 -12.85 54.85
C ASN A 1036 -1.41 -13.23 53.36
N ILE A 1037 -1.14 -12.30 52.44
CA ILE A 1037 -1.00 -12.65 51.03
C ILE A 1037 0.18 -13.63 50.83
N ASP A 1038 -0.04 -14.67 50.04
CA ASP A 1038 0.98 -15.64 49.65
C ASP A 1038 1.94 -14.99 48.65
N LYS A 1039 3.15 -14.72 49.14
CA LYS A 1039 4.23 -14.06 48.39
C LYS A 1039 5.02 -15.05 47.52
N SER A 1040 4.85 -16.36 47.76
CA SER A 1040 5.58 -17.44 47.07
C SER A 1040 4.94 -17.83 45.74
N VAL A 1041 3.73 -17.33 45.46
CA VAL A 1041 2.98 -17.60 44.23
C VAL A 1041 3.80 -17.11 43.02
N MET A 1042 3.90 -17.98 42.02
CA MET A 1042 4.49 -17.69 40.72
C MET A 1042 3.37 -17.70 39.68
N THR A 1043 3.45 -16.82 38.69
CA THR A 1043 2.55 -16.87 37.52
C THR A 1043 2.86 -18.10 36.66
N ILE A 1044 2.00 -18.43 35.70
CA ILE A 1044 2.26 -19.51 34.72
C ILE A 1044 3.62 -19.31 34.00
N GLY A 1045 4.04 -18.06 33.79
CA GLY A 1045 5.35 -17.71 33.22
C GLY A 1045 6.54 -17.82 34.18
N MET A 1046 6.36 -18.42 35.36
CA MET A 1046 7.37 -18.53 36.41
C MET A 1046 7.94 -17.18 36.87
N ALA A 1047 7.12 -16.13 36.88
CA ALA A 1047 7.50 -14.81 37.40
C ALA A 1047 6.92 -14.60 38.80
N SER A 1048 7.74 -14.08 39.72
CA SER A 1048 7.33 -13.70 41.07
C SER A 1048 6.92 -12.23 41.13
N ALA A 1049 6.15 -11.84 42.15
CA ALA A 1049 5.85 -10.43 42.42
C ALA A 1049 7.13 -9.56 42.53
N ARG A 1050 8.19 -10.08 43.15
CA ARG A 1050 9.50 -9.41 43.23
C ARG A 1050 10.11 -9.15 41.85
N SER A 1051 10.02 -10.12 40.93
CA SER A 1051 10.54 -9.95 39.57
C SER A 1051 9.83 -8.81 38.82
N PHE A 1052 8.50 -8.68 38.96
CA PHE A 1052 7.75 -7.56 38.37
C PHE A 1052 8.13 -6.22 38.98
N LEU A 1053 8.43 -6.18 40.28
CA LEU A 1053 8.84 -4.98 40.98
C LEU A 1053 10.22 -4.47 40.48
N LEU A 1054 11.19 -5.38 40.36
CA LEU A 1054 12.56 -5.07 39.92
C LEU A 1054 12.67 -4.70 38.43
N ASN A 1055 11.67 -5.08 37.62
CA ASN A 1055 11.59 -4.62 36.23
C ASN A 1055 11.21 -3.13 36.12
N ARG A 1056 10.70 -2.51 37.20
CA ARG A 1056 10.18 -1.13 37.18
C ARG A 1056 10.96 -0.16 38.05
N TYR A 1057 11.51 -0.64 39.17
CA TYR A 1057 12.21 0.17 40.15
C TYR A 1057 13.55 -0.47 40.50
N THR A 1058 14.54 0.35 40.83
CA THR A 1058 15.83 -0.16 41.32
C THR A 1058 15.66 -0.77 42.71
N GLU A 1059 16.55 -1.67 43.13
CA GLU A 1059 16.49 -2.24 44.50
C GLU A 1059 16.54 -1.16 45.59
N GLU A 1060 17.23 -0.04 45.33
CA GLU A 1060 17.32 1.08 46.26
C GLU A 1060 15.99 1.85 46.36
N ASP A 1061 15.29 2.04 45.24
CA ASP A 1061 14.04 2.79 45.18
C ASP A 1061 12.89 2.14 45.98
N VAL A 1062 12.87 0.82 46.05
CA VAL A 1062 11.81 0.02 46.66
C VAL A 1062 12.32 -0.89 47.76
N LYS A 1063 13.46 -0.54 48.38
CA LYS A 1063 14.12 -1.32 49.43
C LYS A 1063 13.17 -1.74 50.55
N ASP A 1064 12.31 -0.83 51.00
CA ASP A 1064 11.34 -1.09 52.07
C ASP A 1064 10.26 -2.10 51.63
N VAL A 1065 9.86 -2.07 50.36
CA VAL A 1065 8.90 -3.03 49.77
C VAL A 1065 9.56 -4.39 49.59
N ILE A 1066 10.81 -4.44 49.12
CA ILE A 1066 11.60 -5.69 49.00
C ILE A 1066 11.82 -6.32 50.37
N GLN A 1067 12.08 -5.54 51.42
CA GLN A 1067 12.22 -6.08 52.77
C GLN A 1067 10.91 -6.68 53.31
N MET A 1068 9.76 -6.15 52.88
CA MET A 1068 8.45 -6.71 53.22
C MET A 1068 8.11 -7.97 52.43
N LEU A 1069 8.64 -8.13 51.22
CA LEU A 1069 8.39 -9.26 50.33
C LEU A 1069 9.29 -10.46 50.65
#